data_AF-F3C3H6-F1
#
_entry.id   AF-F3C3H6-F1
#
_cell.length_a   1.000
_cell.length_b   1.000
_cell.length_c   1.000
_cell.angle_alpha   90.00
_cell.angle_beta   90.00
_cell.angle_gamma   90.00
#
_symmetry.space_group_name_H-M   'P 1'
#
loop_
_entity.id
_entity.type
_entity.pdbx_description
1 polymer ?
#
loop_
_entity_poly.entity_id
_entity_poly.type
_entity_poly.pdbx_seq_one_letter_code
_entity_poly.pdbx_strand_id
1 'polypeptide(L)'
;MNGKLYRVEADATGKNWRIRHPQDQHAYSPKLEHNGAGAWRHEWENPMGWDEVTAFRRLNVTCDAFTEEEISRVLSITGSNEALLRQIHVESHPLPALLRDAIQRMEIERGLQACIDALKAEESSPVSVTHIEPWMKLLVSSPHWHKSRGLLVLDADGTMLDAWNVGAHMTFSSSVVGATEDLTQALGQLLEGLTPDEVSHLTGTSGADKTSQVQGFKRYLADCAQLHMGPLLDEVYALHNRSSEPLVKLIQRDFSSVPDSIALELIEMASDADTARMTSEKRIPLELAEHAREYQQQLRINRAIEGFYRRSSGNPDTCATGLGMLPYTPGWRGDVSIDLLKDTLEGDEIASLESDQTTVVHRVLIRTEEVFQPFNQLGESIGEAGQSFFSALLNALPDDVRVNIELPVNADEQHLRSLLCRIASDRRDRIAEILQLQPIKLGIKWPQRLHDGRVGYPLSGRLRGLFRRLGIGAPSHSPELAVKSLYPDFSEEQVTTFLQALRAEHTGSASQLTNFVRQRLQGLAQELSTLQTGLDNWVLQAEPSSLLRPRAIAALRIRNCWRRLSAHCRNYQGEFLGYSLDLEGLRIGNMPQVLADFSHVAVLNARNMRLTHSQADVLLKHFSNLHSLSLDFNALQSLPESIGRMTQLRELSLRHNPLVWTDQCNAGLRNLSRLEVLDLSFCSLGRSTRLSPLNALRMLFLRSTGIERVPEWNWRSSDLMLLDLRDNHISDITTQALALIDRSLSDNRLNIHLNGNPLSVQTHERIRVLREQRYQSRLGISHNRLLHQETPALKTWLGSASGEQLAARTELWHNVQDCSGSTDFFQVLSDLTTSADFFNDRKALTTRVWTMMEAAAENGELRRQLFDLAAHPQTCGDGLALIFGDMEVRVGVFAITSSTPEAARPLELFKMTRSLDRLDEVEKIARRDIALRMTSNKTVDEAEVRLAYRTGLQVRLGLASRSRSMLFRTLAGVSDADLDSAYREIIARESTPAFFESLIAREFWMDYLEIRYAHEFEPVKRPFAERLAVLDELSPDMQSDQQYLDRVKQITKERMRAIKACAIKLSIQLSDAVNAGPQ
;
A
#
# COMPACT_ATOMS: atom_id res chain seq x y z
N MET A 1 18.49 3.35 35.81
CA MET A 1 19.11 4.64 35.41
C MET A 1 20.45 4.78 36.12
N ASN A 2 21.55 5.10 35.41
CA ASN A 2 22.91 5.22 35.98
C ASN A 2 23.38 4.00 36.80
N GLY A 3 23.10 2.77 36.32
CA GLY A 3 23.45 1.53 37.02
C GLY A 3 22.62 1.23 38.28
N LYS A 4 21.65 2.07 38.64
CA LYS A 4 20.72 1.84 39.77
C LYS A 4 19.43 1.19 39.28
N LEU A 5 19.02 0.13 39.99
CA LEU A 5 17.77 -0.60 39.80
C LEU A 5 16.63 0.12 40.53
N TYR A 6 15.53 0.37 39.84
CA TYR A 6 14.33 0.97 40.41
C TYR A 6 13.16 -0.01 40.25
N ARG A 7 12.29 -0.07 41.27
CA ARG A 7 11.11 -0.91 41.23
C ARG A 7 10.08 -0.28 40.28
N VAL A 8 9.66 -1.05 39.28
CA VAL A 8 8.54 -0.69 38.42
C VAL A 8 7.29 -1.37 38.97
N GLU A 9 6.23 -0.60 39.20
CA GLU A 9 4.92 -1.13 39.59
C GLU A 9 3.88 -0.72 38.56
N ALA A 10 2.96 -1.64 38.26
CA ALA A 10 1.74 -1.29 37.58
C ALA A 10 0.84 -0.53 38.56
N ASP A 11 0.19 0.53 38.09
CA ASP A 11 -0.85 1.25 38.84
C ASP A 11 -1.96 0.28 39.29
N ALA A 12 -2.82 0.66 40.23
CA ALA A 12 -3.87 -0.21 40.79
C ALA A 12 -4.85 -0.81 39.75
N THR A 13 -4.81 -0.30 38.51
CA THR A 13 -5.57 -0.76 37.34
C THR A 13 -4.79 -1.74 36.42
N GLY A 14 -3.52 -2.02 36.70
CA GLY A 14 -2.65 -2.92 35.92
C GLY A 14 -2.13 -2.35 34.59
N LYS A 15 -2.41 -1.08 34.27
CA LYS A 15 -2.38 -0.56 32.88
C LYS A 15 -1.40 0.57 32.61
N ASN A 16 -0.88 1.23 33.64
CA ASN A 16 0.19 2.22 33.50
C ASN A 16 1.35 1.80 34.38
N TRP A 17 2.53 1.67 33.79
CA TRP A 17 3.74 1.30 34.51
C TRP A 17 4.43 2.56 35.00
N ARG A 18 4.82 2.57 36.26
CA ARG A 18 5.49 3.72 36.87
C ARG A 18 6.74 3.32 37.61
N ILE A 19 7.74 4.19 37.59
CA ILE A 19 8.94 4.03 38.41
C ILE A 19 8.63 4.53 39.81
N ARG A 20 8.75 3.65 40.82
CA ARG A 20 8.64 4.02 42.23
C ARG A 20 9.97 4.56 42.73
N HIS A 21 9.90 5.65 43.49
CA HIS A 21 11.06 6.13 44.22
C HIS A 21 11.43 5.11 45.33
N PRO A 22 12.73 4.77 45.53
CA PRO A 22 13.13 3.68 46.44
C PRO A 22 12.79 3.92 47.92
N GLN A 23 12.64 5.18 48.34
CA GLN A 23 12.53 5.57 49.75
C GLN A 23 11.30 6.43 50.07
N ASP A 24 10.68 7.06 49.08
CA ASP A 24 9.60 8.03 49.29
C ASP A 24 8.37 7.62 48.48
N GLN A 25 7.28 7.30 49.17
CA GLN A 25 6.05 6.85 48.53
C GLN A 25 5.22 8.00 47.93
N HIS A 26 5.52 9.25 48.28
CA HIS A 26 4.84 10.44 47.77
C HIS A 26 5.64 11.19 46.70
N ALA A 27 6.88 10.78 46.44
CA ALA A 27 7.70 11.33 45.38
C ALA A 27 7.06 11.08 43.99
N TYR A 28 7.33 12.01 43.07
CA TYR A 28 6.88 11.93 41.69
C TYR A 28 7.26 10.59 41.05
N SER A 29 6.30 9.93 40.41
CA SER A 29 6.43 8.59 39.84
C SER A 29 6.28 8.66 38.32
N PRO A 30 7.41 8.74 37.58
CA PRO A 30 7.39 8.91 36.13
C PRO A 30 6.66 7.76 35.43
N LYS A 31 5.89 8.10 34.39
CA LYS A 31 5.20 7.12 33.55
C LYS A 31 6.19 6.41 32.62
N LEU A 32 6.00 5.11 32.47
CA LEU A 32 6.64 4.26 31.48
C LEU A 32 5.62 3.77 30.44
N GLU A 33 6.00 3.88 29.17
CA GLU A 33 5.22 3.42 28.03
C GLU A 33 5.93 2.24 27.36
N HIS A 34 5.19 1.19 27.06
CA HIS A 34 5.74 -0.03 26.44
C HIS A 34 5.31 -0.10 24.97
N ASN A 35 6.23 -0.47 24.08
CA ASN A 35 5.94 -0.59 22.64
C ASN A 35 5.34 -1.95 22.22
N GLY A 36 5.08 -2.85 23.17
CA GLY A 36 4.57 -4.20 22.89
C GLY A 36 5.64 -5.19 22.40
N ALA A 37 6.87 -4.73 22.16
CA ALA A 37 8.01 -5.50 21.64
C ALA A 37 9.22 -5.46 22.58
N GLY A 38 9.00 -5.28 23.89
CA GLY A 38 10.03 -5.39 24.93
C GLY A 38 10.74 -4.09 25.30
N ALA A 39 10.47 -2.97 24.61
CA ALA A 39 11.10 -1.69 24.93
C ALA A 39 10.21 -0.79 25.78
N TRP A 40 10.83 -0.19 26.80
CA TRP A 40 10.21 0.77 27.71
C TRP A 40 10.71 2.18 27.40
N ARG A 41 9.77 3.12 27.31
CA ARG A 41 10.03 4.55 27.15
C ARG A 41 9.65 5.28 28.42
N HIS A 42 10.53 6.16 28.86
CA HIS A 42 10.26 7.10 29.94
C HIS A 42 9.55 8.35 29.41
N GLU A 43 8.63 8.93 30.18
CA GLU A 43 7.86 10.11 29.78
C GLU A 43 8.70 11.35 29.37
N TRP A 44 9.97 11.39 29.77
CA TRP A 44 10.92 12.47 29.43
C TRP A 44 11.86 12.12 28.25
N GLU A 45 11.79 10.90 27.73
CA GLU A 45 12.56 10.52 26.55
C GLU A 45 11.89 11.07 25.28
N ASN A 46 12.68 11.64 24.37
CA ASN A 46 12.22 12.19 23.11
C ASN A 46 12.76 11.39 21.92
N PRO A 47 11.99 10.42 21.36
CA PRO A 47 12.43 9.60 20.24
C PRO A 47 12.77 10.39 18.97
N MET A 48 12.26 11.61 18.82
CA MET A 48 12.58 12.46 17.66
C MET A 48 13.99 13.06 17.73
N GLY A 49 14.60 13.10 18.92
CA GLY A 49 15.97 13.56 19.15
C GLY A 49 17.02 12.45 19.12
N TRP A 50 16.61 11.18 19.03
CA TRP A 50 17.53 10.05 18.96
C TRP A 50 18.24 9.99 17.61
N ASP A 51 19.52 9.64 17.62
CA ASP A 51 20.25 9.23 16.42
C ASP A 51 19.79 7.84 15.95
N GLU A 52 20.25 7.43 14.76
CA GLU A 52 19.87 6.16 14.13
C GLU A 52 20.19 4.95 15.03
N VAL A 53 21.36 4.97 15.67
CA VAL A 53 21.84 3.89 16.55
C VAL A 53 20.97 3.76 17.79
N THR A 54 20.68 4.87 18.48
CA THR A 54 19.84 4.87 19.68
C THR A 54 18.41 4.45 19.34
N ALA A 55 17.87 4.93 18.20
CA ALA A 55 16.54 4.55 17.74
C ALA A 55 16.45 3.04 17.45
N PHE A 56 17.49 2.44 16.87
CA PHE A 56 17.54 1.00 16.60
C PHE A 56 17.67 0.18 17.89
N ARG A 57 18.62 0.52 18.78
CA ARG A 57 18.84 -0.19 20.06
C ARG A 57 17.60 -0.21 20.95
N ARG A 58 16.77 0.84 20.86
CA ARG A 58 15.53 0.97 21.62
C ARG A 58 14.33 0.22 21.00
N LEU A 59 14.48 -0.51 19.90
CA LEU A 59 13.38 -1.28 19.29
C LEU A 59 12.97 -2.50 20.13
N ASN A 60 13.95 -3.28 20.59
CA ASN A 60 13.79 -4.50 21.39
C ASN A 60 15.00 -4.65 22.33
N VAL A 61 14.86 -5.42 23.41
CA VAL A 61 15.91 -5.72 24.40
C VAL A 61 17.16 -6.31 23.73
N THR A 62 16.98 -7.18 22.75
CA THR A 62 18.08 -7.82 22.01
C THR A 62 18.85 -6.84 21.13
N CYS A 63 18.20 -5.78 20.64
CA CYS A 63 18.82 -4.79 19.76
C CYS A 63 19.87 -3.93 20.48
N ASP A 64 19.84 -3.83 21.83
CA ASP A 64 20.84 -3.08 22.60
C ASP A 64 22.25 -3.68 22.45
N ALA A 65 22.35 -5.00 22.23
CA ALA A 65 23.62 -5.70 22.06
C ALA A 65 24.27 -5.49 20.68
N PHE A 66 23.61 -4.80 19.74
CA PHE A 66 24.09 -4.61 18.38
C PHE A 66 25.14 -3.49 18.29
N THR A 67 26.23 -3.79 17.58
CA THR A 67 27.26 -2.82 17.21
C THR A 67 26.74 -1.87 16.12
N GLU A 68 27.35 -0.70 15.98
CA GLU A 68 26.95 0.29 14.97
C GLU A 68 27.07 -0.25 13.54
N GLU A 69 28.08 -1.09 13.28
CA GLU A 69 28.24 -1.75 11.98
C GLU A 69 27.08 -2.70 11.67
N GLU A 70 26.65 -3.52 12.63
CA GLU A 70 25.54 -4.46 12.43
C GLU A 70 24.20 -3.73 12.24
N ILE A 71 24.00 -2.61 12.94
CA ILE A 71 22.82 -1.75 12.76
C ILE A 71 22.79 -1.22 11.33
N SER A 72 23.91 -0.67 10.84
CA SER A 72 24.03 -0.19 9.46
C SER A 72 23.77 -1.29 8.43
N ARG A 73 24.25 -2.52 8.68
CA ARG A 73 23.99 -3.71 7.84
C ARG A 73 22.50 -4.06 7.79
N VAL A 74 21.82 -4.13 8.93
CA VAL A 74 20.38 -4.46 8.96
C VAL A 74 19.54 -3.39 8.22
N LEU A 75 19.88 -2.11 8.40
CA LEU A 75 19.15 -1.01 7.75
C LEU A 75 19.37 -0.99 6.23
N SER A 76 20.60 -1.22 5.76
CA SER A 76 20.92 -1.33 4.33
C SER A 76 20.31 -2.57 3.68
N ILE A 77 20.30 -3.73 4.37
CA ILE A 77 19.63 -4.97 3.91
C ILE A 77 18.13 -4.77 3.74
N THR A 78 17.48 -3.95 4.58
CA THR A 78 16.02 -3.74 4.53
C THR A 78 15.62 -2.49 3.74
N GLY A 79 16.57 -1.60 3.43
CA GLY A 79 16.26 -0.28 2.86
C GLY A 79 15.57 0.66 3.86
N SER A 80 15.63 0.34 5.15
CA SER A 80 15.04 1.14 6.22
C SER A 80 15.90 2.38 6.48
N ASN A 81 15.26 3.49 6.86
CA ASN A 81 15.95 4.75 7.15
C ASN A 81 15.63 5.26 8.56
N GLU A 82 16.43 6.23 9.01
CA GLU A 82 16.26 6.92 10.30
C GLU A 82 14.84 7.49 10.52
N ALA A 83 14.15 7.90 9.44
CA ALA A 83 12.81 8.48 9.54
C ALA A 83 11.74 7.43 9.92
N LEU A 84 11.86 6.22 9.38
CA LEU A 84 11.00 5.08 9.70
C LEU A 84 11.18 4.65 11.16
N LEU A 85 12.43 4.51 11.62
CA LEU A 85 12.72 4.12 13.01
C LEU A 85 12.11 5.09 14.03
N ARG A 86 12.26 6.41 13.78
CA ARG A 86 11.65 7.42 14.65
C ARG A 86 10.12 7.40 14.60
N GLN A 87 9.55 7.12 13.43
CA GLN A 87 8.10 7.01 13.28
C GLN A 87 7.56 5.84 14.12
N ILE A 88 8.23 4.68 14.08
CA ILE A 88 7.88 3.51 14.90
C ILE A 88 7.78 3.90 16.38
N HIS A 89 8.77 4.63 16.89
CA HIS A 89 8.79 5.08 18.29
C HIS A 89 7.73 6.13 18.60
N VAL A 90 7.55 7.14 17.75
CA VAL A 90 6.60 8.25 18.01
C VAL A 90 5.15 7.77 17.96
N GLU A 91 4.83 6.88 17.01
CA GLU A 91 3.48 6.40 16.76
C GLU A 91 3.18 5.09 17.51
N SER A 92 4.18 4.53 18.22
CA SER A 92 4.11 3.22 18.90
C SER A 92 3.66 2.09 17.97
N HIS A 93 4.15 2.10 16.73
CA HIS A 93 3.84 1.05 15.75
C HIS A 93 4.62 -0.23 16.02
N PRO A 94 4.07 -1.41 15.66
CA PRO A 94 4.84 -2.65 15.68
C PRO A 94 6.00 -2.59 14.69
N LEU A 95 7.07 -3.36 14.95
CA LEU A 95 8.19 -3.47 14.01
C LEU A 95 7.71 -4.11 12.69
N PRO A 96 8.00 -3.49 11.53
CA PRO A 96 7.71 -4.08 10.21
C PRO A 96 8.34 -5.46 10.07
N ALA A 97 7.64 -6.40 9.46
CA ALA A 97 8.03 -7.80 9.39
C ALA A 97 9.36 -8.01 8.66
N LEU A 98 9.64 -7.27 7.59
CA LEU A 98 10.94 -7.33 6.89
C LEU A 98 12.11 -6.87 7.77
N LEU A 99 11.88 -5.89 8.65
CA LEU A 99 12.90 -5.44 9.61
C LEU A 99 13.05 -6.45 10.75
N ARG A 100 11.94 -7.00 11.24
CA ARG A 100 11.93 -8.06 12.25
C ARG A 100 12.66 -9.31 11.76
N ASP A 101 12.44 -9.69 10.50
CA ASP A 101 13.12 -10.79 9.82
C ASP A 101 14.63 -10.59 9.74
N ALA A 102 15.08 -9.41 9.28
CA ALA A 102 16.50 -9.11 9.17
C ALA A 102 17.19 -9.06 10.55
N ILE A 103 16.52 -8.53 11.58
CA ILE A 103 17.01 -8.55 12.97
C ILE A 103 17.14 -10.00 13.45
N GLN A 104 16.09 -10.82 13.30
CA GLN A 104 16.10 -12.21 13.74
C GLN A 104 17.24 -13.01 13.11
N ARG A 105 17.48 -12.85 11.80
CA ARG A 105 18.60 -13.53 11.13
C ARG A 105 19.96 -13.07 11.63
N MET A 106 20.13 -11.78 11.88
CA MET A 106 21.35 -11.25 12.47
C MET A 106 21.57 -11.78 13.90
N GLU A 107 20.51 -11.93 14.69
CA GLU A 107 20.56 -12.54 16.03
C GLU A 107 21.04 -14.00 15.96
N ILE A 108 20.50 -14.79 15.04
CA ILE A 108 20.91 -16.18 14.87
C ILE A 108 22.36 -16.25 14.38
N GLU A 109 22.76 -15.41 13.42
CA GLU A 109 24.14 -15.37 12.90
C GLU A 109 25.15 -15.02 14.01
N ARG A 110 24.82 -14.02 14.85
CA ARG A 110 25.62 -13.69 16.04
C ARG A 110 25.69 -14.84 17.04
N GLY A 111 24.56 -15.50 17.30
CA GLY A 111 24.49 -16.65 18.19
C GLY A 111 25.36 -17.82 17.70
N LEU A 112 25.31 -18.11 16.40
CA LEU A 112 26.15 -19.12 15.75
C LEU A 112 27.64 -18.76 15.84
N GLN A 113 28.01 -17.51 15.53
CA GLN A 113 29.41 -17.10 15.62
C GLN A 113 29.93 -17.18 17.06
N ALA A 114 29.14 -16.76 18.05
CA ALA A 114 29.50 -16.92 19.46
C ALA A 114 29.67 -18.39 19.87
N CYS A 115 28.85 -19.30 19.33
CA CYS A 115 29.01 -20.74 19.55
C CYS A 115 30.30 -21.28 18.91
N ILE A 116 30.62 -20.86 17.68
CA ILE A 116 31.88 -21.24 17.01
C ILE A 116 33.09 -20.76 17.82
N ASP A 117 33.07 -19.51 18.28
CA ASP A 117 34.15 -18.94 19.07
C ASP A 117 34.30 -19.70 20.42
N ALA A 118 33.18 -20.05 21.06
CA ALA A 118 33.17 -20.87 22.27
C ALA A 118 33.69 -22.31 22.03
N LEU A 119 33.42 -22.91 20.87
CA LEU A 119 33.98 -24.21 20.49
C LEU A 119 35.48 -24.16 20.20
N LYS A 120 36.01 -23.02 19.76
CA LYS A 120 37.45 -22.81 19.51
C LYS A 120 38.24 -22.47 20.78
N ALA A 121 37.57 -21.92 21.79
CA ALA A 121 38.18 -21.57 23.07
C ALA A 121 38.86 -22.78 23.73
N GLU A 122 40.01 -22.57 24.37
CA GLU A 122 40.78 -23.64 25.04
C GLU A 122 40.15 -24.13 26.35
N GLU A 123 39.13 -23.44 26.85
CA GLU A 123 38.41 -23.81 28.06
C GLU A 123 37.43 -24.96 27.81
N SER A 124 37.46 -25.99 28.65
CA SER A 124 36.52 -27.14 28.59
C SER A 124 35.07 -26.81 28.98
N SER A 125 34.67 -25.54 28.90
CA SER A 125 33.32 -25.09 29.24
C SER A 125 32.28 -25.78 28.33
N PRO A 126 31.13 -26.22 28.89
CA PRO A 126 30.06 -26.79 28.09
C PRO A 126 29.48 -25.72 27.17
N VAL A 127 29.34 -26.05 25.89
CA VAL A 127 28.71 -25.21 24.87
C VAL A 127 27.29 -25.68 24.68
N SER A 128 26.34 -24.80 24.97
CA SER A 128 24.91 -25.06 24.75
C SER A 128 24.42 -24.38 23.47
N VAL A 129 23.55 -25.06 22.73
CA VAL A 129 22.93 -24.58 21.49
C VAL A 129 21.42 -24.77 21.57
N THR A 130 20.64 -23.95 20.88
CA THR A 130 19.17 -24.07 20.89
C THR A 130 18.67 -25.29 20.10
N HIS A 131 19.39 -25.69 19.06
CA HIS A 131 19.08 -26.84 18.21
C HIS A 131 20.38 -27.57 17.83
N ILE A 132 20.50 -28.85 18.20
CA ILE A 132 21.68 -29.68 17.92
C ILE A 132 21.63 -30.26 16.50
N GLU A 133 20.44 -30.41 15.92
CA GLU A 133 20.21 -31.09 14.64
C GLU A 133 21.04 -30.49 13.48
N PRO A 134 21.08 -29.16 13.27
CA PRO A 134 21.87 -28.55 12.19
C PRO A 134 23.39 -28.77 12.36
N TRP A 135 23.87 -28.79 13.61
CA TRP A 135 25.29 -29.05 13.92
C TRP A 135 25.67 -30.50 13.64
N MET A 136 24.78 -31.45 13.95
CA MET A 136 25.01 -32.87 13.65
C MET A 136 24.94 -33.15 12.15
N LYS A 137 24.01 -32.52 11.43
CA LYS A 137 23.93 -32.62 9.97
C LYS A 137 25.20 -32.10 9.30
N LEU A 138 25.72 -30.97 9.77
CA LEU A 138 26.98 -30.40 9.29
C LEU A 138 28.16 -31.37 9.49
N LEU A 139 28.24 -32.02 10.65
CA LEU A 139 29.26 -33.02 10.93
C LEU A 139 29.18 -34.21 9.96
N VAL A 140 27.98 -34.74 9.71
CA VAL A 140 27.76 -35.89 8.81
C VAL A 140 28.04 -35.52 7.35
N SER A 141 27.82 -34.27 6.97
CA SER A 141 28.08 -33.75 5.63
C SER A 141 29.56 -33.41 5.41
N SER A 142 30.40 -33.52 6.44
CA SER A 142 31.82 -33.17 6.34
C SER A 142 32.63 -34.25 5.59
N PRO A 143 33.69 -33.87 4.85
CA PRO A 143 34.45 -34.78 3.99
C PRO A 143 35.18 -35.89 4.77
N HIS A 144 35.48 -35.68 6.06
CA HIS A 144 36.14 -36.66 6.91
C HIS A 144 35.16 -37.62 7.62
N TRP A 145 33.84 -37.45 7.45
CA TRP A 145 32.86 -38.39 7.98
C TRP A 145 32.72 -39.64 7.09
N HIS A 146 32.69 -40.82 7.69
CA HIS A 146 32.64 -42.08 6.94
C HIS A 146 31.26 -42.31 6.32
N LYS A 147 31.17 -42.41 4.98
CA LYS A 147 29.89 -42.52 4.23
C LYS A 147 29.03 -43.73 4.59
N SER A 148 29.60 -44.79 5.18
CA SER A 148 28.85 -45.99 5.61
C SER A 148 28.33 -45.94 7.05
N ARG A 149 28.52 -44.81 7.76
CA ARG A 149 28.13 -44.61 9.15
C ARG A 149 26.92 -43.67 9.24
N GLY A 150 25.83 -44.19 9.79
CA GLY A 150 24.60 -43.43 10.05
C GLY A 150 24.63 -42.75 11.43
N LEU A 151 24.00 -41.58 11.53
CA LEU A 151 23.83 -40.84 12.78
C LEU A 151 22.34 -40.67 13.09
N LEU A 152 21.94 -41.06 14.29
CA LEU A 152 20.57 -40.94 14.82
C LEU A 152 20.57 -39.96 15.99
N VAL A 153 19.70 -38.95 15.93
CA VAL A 153 19.48 -38.00 17.03
C VAL A 153 18.13 -38.28 17.66
N LEU A 154 18.16 -38.66 18.95
CA LEU A 154 16.99 -39.03 19.73
C LEU A 154 16.78 -37.98 20.84
N ASP A 155 15.53 -37.61 21.09
CA ASP A 155 15.17 -36.78 22.25
C ASP A 155 15.28 -37.56 23.57
N ALA A 156 15.01 -36.88 24.69
CA ALA A 156 15.05 -37.48 26.02
C ALA A 156 13.99 -38.58 26.25
N ASP A 157 12.91 -38.59 25.44
CA ASP A 157 11.82 -39.56 25.47
C ASP A 157 12.06 -40.76 24.51
N GLY A 158 13.17 -40.73 23.76
CA GLY A 158 13.53 -41.75 22.76
C GLY A 158 12.85 -41.57 21.41
N THR A 159 12.19 -40.44 21.16
CA THR A 159 11.62 -40.08 19.86
C THR A 159 12.73 -39.62 18.92
N MET A 160 12.69 -40.07 17.67
CA MET A 160 13.65 -39.66 16.65
C MET A 160 13.38 -38.21 16.20
N LEU A 161 14.36 -37.33 16.42
CA LEU A 161 14.31 -35.94 15.95
C LEU A 161 14.74 -35.84 14.49
N ASP A 162 15.88 -36.45 14.15
CA ASP A 162 16.37 -36.55 12.77
C ASP A 162 17.36 -37.71 12.60
N ALA A 163 17.63 -38.09 11.35
CA ALA A 163 18.48 -39.22 10.98
C ALA A 163 19.20 -38.99 9.65
N TRP A 164 20.51 -39.17 9.62
CA TRP A 164 21.34 -38.96 8.42
C TRP A 164 22.17 -40.21 8.07
N ASN A 165 22.33 -40.47 6.76
CA ASN A 165 23.00 -41.66 6.20
C ASN A 165 22.40 -43.01 6.63
N VAL A 166 21.08 -43.08 6.84
CA VAL A 166 20.37 -44.32 7.24
C VAL A 166 19.78 -45.02 6.01
N GLY A 167 20.27 -46.22 5.67
CA GLY A 167 19.85 -46.97 4.47
C GLY A 167 20.52 -48.35 4.31
N ALA A 168 20.26 -49.04 3.18
CA ALA A 168 20.66 -50.44 2.94
C ALA A 168 22.17 -50.71 2.88
N HIS A 169 23.00 -49.66 2.80
CA HIS A 169 24.47 -49.74 2.75
C HIS A 169 25.15 -49.33 4.08
N MET A 170 24.38 -49.17 5.15
CA MET A 170 24.88 -48.80 6.48
C MET A 170 25.56 -49.99 7.17
N THR A 171 26.82 -49.83 7.58
CA THR A 171 27.58 -50.87 8.30
C THR A 171 27.76 -50.56 9.79
N PHE A 172 27.67 -49.29 10.19
CA PHE A 172 27.83 -48.84 11.58
C PHE A 172 26.82 -47.73 11.91
N SER A 173 26.34 -47.66 13.16
CA SER A 173 25.39 -46.65 13.62
C SER A 173 25.85 -46.00 14.92
N SER A 174 25.76 -44.68 14.99
CA SER A 174 25.95 -43.91 16.23
C SER A 174 24.65 -43.21 16.63
N SER A 175 24.36 -43.17 17.93
CA SER A 175 23.18 -42.50 18.48
C SER A 175 23.58 -41.47 19.52
N VAL A 176 22.97 -40.29 19.45
CA VAL A 176 23.04 -39.26 20.49
C VAL A 176 21.70 -39.26 21.22
N VAL A 177 21.72 -39.40 22.55
CA VAL A 177 20.52 -39.51 23.41
C VAL A 177 20.66 -38.58 24.60
N GLY A 178 19.87 -37.50 24.65
CA GLY A 178 19.93 -36.60 25.81
C GLY A 178 19.27 -35.24 25.61
N ALA A 179 19.50 -34.34 26.57
CA ALA A 179 19.02 -32.97 26.52
C ALA A 179 19.60 -32.27 25.30
N THR A 180 18.73 -31.93 24.35
CA THR A 180 19.03 -31.41 23.00
C THR A 180 19.65 -30.01 22.99
N GLU A 181 20.06 -29.50 24.16
CA GLU A 181 20.60 -28.16 24.33
C GLU A 181 22.11 -28.16 24.67
N ASP A 182 22.72 -29.30 25.06
CA ASP A 182 24.16 -29.38 25.37
C ASP A 182 24.95 -30.07 24.24
N LEU A 183 25.59 -29.26 23.40
CA LEU A 183 26.40 -29.75 22.28
C LEU A 183 27.65 -30.51 22.77
N THR A 184 28.22 -30.11 23.91
CA THR A 184 29.43 -30.76 24.44
C THR A 184 29.13 -32.17 24.93
N GLN A 185 27.99 -32.36 25.61
CA GLN A 185 27.53 -33.68 26.01
C GLN A 185 27.21 -34.56 24.80
N ALA A 186 26.54 -34.00 23.77
CA ALA A 186 26.22 -34.72 22.54
C ALA A 186 27.47 -35.22 21.81
N LEU A 187 28.51 -34.37 21.70
CA LEU A 187 29.79 -34.78 21.12
C LEU A 187 30.50 -35.84 21.96
N GLY A 188 30.41 -35.74 23.30
CA GLY A 188 30.93 -36.75 24.22
C GLY A 188 30.30 -38.13 24.05
N GLN A 189 28.97 -38.19 23.88
CA GLN A 189 28.26 -39.44 23.60
C GLN A 189 28.59 -40.01 22.22
N LEU A 190 28.76 -39.15 21.22
CA LEU A 190 29.12 -39.55 19.87
C LEU A 190 30.51 -40.19 19.83
N LEU A 191 31.46 -39.72 20.65
CA LEU A 191 32.77 -40.34 20.83
C LEU A 191 32.70 -41.78 21.39
N GLU A 192 31.71 -42.11 22.23
CA GLU A 192 31.56 -43.47 22.75
C GLU A 192 31.17 -44.48 21.65
N GLY A 193 30.58 -43.99 20.55
CA GLY A 193 30.22 -44.81 19.39
C GLY A 193 31.28 -44.88 18.28
N LEU A 194 32.35 -44.08 18.33
CA LEU A 194 33.40 -44.01 17.31
C LEU A 194 34.62 -44.88 17.67
N THR A 195 35.28 -45.45 16.65
CA THR A 195 36.54 -46.17 16.85
C THR A 195 37.72 -45.18 17.02
N PRO A 196 38.81 -45.56 17.72
CA PRO A 196 39.97 -44.69 17.90
C PRO A 196 40.58 -44.17 16.60
N ASP A 197 40.56 -44.99 15.53
CA ASP A 197 41.07 -44.60 14.21
C ASP A 197 40.17 -43.53 13.57
N GLU A 198 38.84 -43.66 13.67
CA GLU A 198 37.89 -42.64 13.17
C GLU A 198 38.01 -41.32 13.94
N VAL A 199 38.20 -41.37 15.27
CA VAL A 199 38.42 -40.16 16.09
C VAL A 199 39.72 -39.46 15.68
N SER A 200 40.79 -40.23 15.42
CA SER A 200 42.06 -39.66 14.95
C SER A 200 41.95 -39.06 13.55
N HIS A 201 41.11 -39.63 12.68
CA HIS A 201 40.87 -39.14 11.33
C HIS A 201 40.06 -37.84 11.31
N LEU A 202 39.08 -37.70 12.22
CA LEU A 202 38.24 -36.50 12.34
C LEU A 202 38.92 -35.36 13.10
N THR A 203 39.69 -35.66 14.15
CA THR A 203 40.23 -34.64 15.07
C THR A 203 41.72 -34.37 14.92
N GLY A 204 42.45 -35.23 14.20
CA GLY A 204 43.92 -35.18 14.10
C GLY A 204 44.65 -35.47 15.41
N THR A 205 43.94 -35.80 16.50
CA THR A 205 44.51 -36.08 17.82
C THR A 205 44.54 -37.58 18.11
N SER A 206 45.72 -38.11 18.43
CA SER A 206 45.96 -39.53 18.72
C SER A 206 46.09 -39.84 20.22
N GLY A 207 45.74 -38.88 21.09
CA GLY A 207 45.83 -39.02 22.55
C GLY A 207 44.70 -39.88 23.14
N ALA A 208 45.01 -40.63 24.20
CA ALA A 208 44.07 -41.51 24.92
C ALA A 208 43.14 -40.76 25.92
N ASP A 209 43.30 -39.45 26.06
CA ASP A 209 42.53 -38.63 27.00
C ASP A 209 41.21 -38.14 26.39
N LYS A 210 40.07 -38.52 27.02
CA LYS A 210 38.72 -38.18 26.55
C LYS A 210 38.51 -36.66 26.43
N THR A 211 39.06 -35.87 27.36
CA THR A 211 38.96 -34.40 27.33
C THR A 211 39.65 -33.79 26.12
N SER A 212 40.84 -34.29 25.80
CA SER A 212 41.59 -33.85 24.62
C SER A 212 40.90 -34.22 23.30
N GLN A 213 40.27 -35.40 23.24
CA GLN A 213 39.49 -35.86 22.08
C GLN A 213 38.22 -35.01 21.86
N VAL A 214 37.47 -34.71 22.92
CA VAL A 214 36.31 -33.79 22.85
C VAL A 214 36.75 -32.42 22.35
N GLN A 215 37.88 -31.90 22.82
CA GLN A 215 38.40 -30.60 22.38
C GLN A 215 38.82 -30.59 20.91
N GLY A 216 39.46 -31.66 20.43
CA GLY A 216 39.75 -31.84 19.01
C GLY A 216 38.48 -31.86 18.15
N PHE A 217 37.42 -32.51 18.65
CA PHE A 217 36.14 -32.58 17.97
C PHE A 217 35.40 -31.23 17.94
N LYS A 218 35.45 -30.47 19.05
CA LYS A 218 34.93 -29.11 19.11
C LYS A 218 35.61 -28.20 18.08
N ARG A 219 36.94 -28.25 17.98
CA ARG A 219 37.70 -27.46 16.99
C ARG A 219 37.35 -27.85 15.56
N TYR A 220 37.30 -29.15 15.25
CA TYR A 220 36.92 -29.64 13.93
C TYR A 220 35.51 -29.18 13.53
N LEU A 221 34.54 -29.32 14.43
CA LEU A 221 33.16 -28.87 14.19
C LEU A 221 33.10 -27.34 14.01
N ALA A 222 33.86 -26.59 14.80
CA ALA A 222 33.94 -25.14 14.68
C ALA A 222 34.53 -24.69 13.33
N ASP A 223 35.53 -25.39 12.81
CA ASP A 223 36.11 -25.10 11.50
C ASP A 223 35.14 -25.47 10.36
N CYS A 224 34.46 -26.62 10.46
CA CYS A 224 33.39 -26.98 9.53
C CYS A 224 32.25 -25.95 9.53
N ALA A 225 31.86 -25.46 10.71
CA ALA A 225 30.79 -24.48 10.89
C ALA A 225 31.20 -23.10 10.36
N GLN A 226 32.47 -22.73 10.53
CA GLN A 226 33.00 -21.48 9.97
C GLN A 226 32.99 -21.50 8.44
N LEU A 227 33.29 -22.65 7.82
CA LEU A 227 33.26 -22.84 6.37
C LEU A 227 31.82 -22.81 5.83
N HIS A 228 30.88 -23.48 6.50
CA HIS A 228 29.50 -23.67 6.05
C HIS A 228 28.48 -22.83 6.84
N MET A 229 28.85 -21.62 7.25
CA MET A 229 28.00 -20.74 8.05
C MET A 229 26.65 -20.42 7.38
N GLY A 230 26.63 -20.22 6.06
CA GLY A 230 25.42 -19.89 5.31
C GLY A 230 24.33 -20.98 5.43
N PRO A 231 24.61 -22.23 4.99
CA PRO A 231 23.67 -23.34 5.15
C PRO A 231 23.26 -23.60 6.60
N LEU A 232 24.20 -23.51 7.55
CA LEU A 232 23.93 -23.69 8.97
C LEU A 232 22.92 -22.66 9.50
N LEU A 233 23.09 -21.39 9.11
CA LEU A 233 22.16 -20.31 9.46
C LEU A 233 20.76 -20.57 8.90
N ASP A 234 20.66 -20.94 7.62
CA ASP A 234 19.37 -21.14 6.95
C ASP A 234 18.58 -22.29 7.58
N GLU A 235 19.27 -23.36 8.03
CA GLU A 235 18.63 -24.46 8.76
C GLU A 235 18.13 -24.06 10.15
N VAL A 236 18.97 -23.37 10.94
CA VAL A 236 18.57 -22.89 12.28
C VAL A 236 17.43 -21.88 12.17
N TYR A 237 17.47 -21.01 11.17
CA TYR A 237 16.41 -20.06 10.88
C TYR A 237 15.12 -20.74 10.41
N ALA A 238 15.19 -21.80 9.61
CA ALA A 238 14.02 -22.58 9.21
C ALA A 238 13.35 -23.26 10.41
N LEU A 239 14.12 -23.73 11.39
CA LEU A 239 13.58 -24.28 12.65
C LEU A 239 12.88 -23.21 13.49
N HIS A 240 13.44 -21.99 13.56
CA HIS A 240 12.81 -20.87 14.26
C HIS A 240 11.51 -20.38 13.61
N ASN A 241 11.31 -20.61 12.31
CA ASN A 241 10.10 -20.25 11.57
C ASN A 241 9.06 -21.39 11.49
N ARG A 242 9.18 -22.43 12.34
CA ARG A 242 8.15 -23.47 12.43
C ARG A 242 7.05 -23.04 13.39
N SER A 243 6.12 -22.23 12.92
CA SER A 243 4.93 -21.89 13.71
C SER A 243 3.99 -23.09 13.92
N SER A 244 3.37 -23.15 15.09
CA SER A 244 2.26 -24.07 15.38
C SER A 244 0.89 -23.53 14.95
N GLU A 245 0.80 -22.24 14.61
CA GLU A 245 -0.45 -21.55 14.27
C GLU A 245 -1.05 -22.04 12.93
N PRO A 246 -2.33 -22.49 12.90
CA PRO A 246 -2.94 -23.05 11.69
C PRO A 246 -3.01 -22.08 10.50
N LEU A 247 -3.25 -20.79 10.76
CA LEU A 247 -3.34 -19.76 9.72
C LEU A 247 -1.96 -19.42 9.14
N VAL A 248 -0.90 -19.43 9.95
CA VAL A 248 0.49 -19.25 9.49
C VAL A 248 0.87 -20.40 8.57
N LYS A 249 0.55 -21.64 8.97
CA LYS A 249 0.77 -22.82 8.12
C LYS A 249 0.00 -22.78 6.80
N LEU A 250 -1.20 -22.19 6.78
CA LEU A 250 -1.95 -22.02 5.55
C LEU A 250 -1.23 -21.07 4.58
N ILE A 251 -0.72 -19.94 5.06
CA ILE A 251 0.05 -18.99 4.25
C ILE A 251 1.35 -19.65 3.76
N GLN A 252 2.09 -20.32 4.65
CA GLN A 252 3.35 -21.00 4.30
C GLN A 252 3.15 -22.19 3.35
N ARG A 253 1.97 -22.82 3.33
CA ARG A 253 1.65 -23.87 2.35
C ARG A 253 1.66 -23.33 0.92
N ASP A 254 1.00 -22.20 0.71
CA ASP A 254 0.86 -21.60 -0.63
C ASP A 254 2.06 -20.70 -0.96
N PHE A 255 2.76 -20.17 0.05
CA PHE A 255 3.93 -19.30 -0.06
C PHE A 255 5.08 -19.77 0.84
N SER A 256 5.76 -20.84 0.41
CA SER A 256 6.77 -21.56 1.23
C SER A 256 8.00 -20.76 1.65
N SER A 257 8.31 -19.64 0.98
CA SER A 257 9.45 -18.80 1.31
C SER A 257 9.12 -17.65 2.28
N VAL A 258 7.89 -17.59 2.81
CA VAL A 258 7.44 -16.54 3.74
C VAL A 258 7.71 -16.94 5.19
N PRO A 259 8.48 -16.15 5.97
CA PRO A 259 8.75 -16.43 7.38
C PRO A 259 7.56 -16.09 8.28
N ASP A 260 7.62 -16.56 9.52
CA ASP A 260 6.55 -16.40 10.52
C ASP A 260 6.23 -14.93 10.80
N SER A 261 7.27 -14.08 10.86
CA SER A 261 7.11 -12.64 11.09
C SER A 261 6.20 -11.97 10.05
N ILE A 262 6.33 -12.36 8.78
CA ILE A 262 5.53 -11.84 7.67
C ILE A 262 4.16 -12.50 7.64
N ALA A 263 4.07 -13.81 7.88
CA ALA A 263 2.78 -14.50 7.93
C ALA A 263 1.88 -13.92 9.03
N LEU A 264 2.45 -13.60 10.20
CA LEU A 264 1.75 -12.91 11.29
C LEU A 264 1.32 -11.50 10.88
N GLU A 265 2.18 -10.72 10.22
CA GLU A 265 1.81 -9.38 9.72
C GLU A 265 0.69 -9.45 8.66
N LEU A 266 0.71 -10.45 7.78
CA LEU A 266 -0.36 -10.68 6.79
C LEU A 266 -1.69 -11.06 7.46
N ILE A 267 -1.66 -11.90 8.50
CA ILE A 267 -2.85 -12.25 9.29
C ILE A 267 -3.35 -11.01 10.04
N GLU A 268 -2.44 -10.19 10.56
CA GLU A 268 -2.77 -8.88 11.12
C GLU A 268 -3.43 -7.99 10.04
N MET A 269 -2.98 -7.98 8.80
CA MET A 269 -3.62 -7.17 7.74
C MET A 269 -5.02 -7.68 7.33
N ALA A 270 -5.34 -8.96 7.62
CA ALA A 270 -6.62 -9.57 7.27
C ALA A 270 -7.80 -9.00 8.08
N SER A 271 -8.96 -8.86 7.42
CA SER A 271 -10.20 -8.53 8.14
C SER A 271 -10.75 -9.75 8.90
N ASP A 272 -11.63 -9.52 9.88
CA ASP A 272 -12.35 -10.61 10.57
C ASP A 272 -13.15 -11.52 9.61
N ALA A 273 -13.56 -10.98 8.45
CA ALA A 273 -14.25 -11.77 7.43
C ALA A 273 -13.28 -12.67 6.67
N ASP A 274 -12.10 -12.15 6.35
CA ASP A 274 -11.03 -12.89 5.67
C ASP A 274 -10.48 -14.01 6.54
N THR A 275 -10.24 -13.74 7.83
CA THR A 275 -9.76 -14.75 8.78
C THR A 275 -10.79 -15.87 9.00
N ALA A 276 -12.07 -15.54 9.08
CA ALA A 276 -13.15 -16.53 9.14
C ALA A 276 -13.19 -17.41 7.88
N ARG A 277 -13.05 -16.81 6.69
CA ARG A 277 -13.01 -17.54 5.40
C ARG A 277 -11.77 -18.43 5.27
N MET A 278 -10.59 -17.92 5.62
CA MET A 278 -9.35 -18.70 5.63
C MET A 278 -9.48 -19.94 6.52
N THR A 279 -10.16 -19.79 7.67
CA THR A 279 -10.39 -20.89 8.60
C THR A 279 -11.39 -21.92 8.04
N SER A 280 -12.49 -21.48 7.42
CA SER A 280 -13.54 -22.38 6.90
C SER A 280 -13.20 -23.02 5.56
N GLU A 281 -12.65 -22.25 4.62
CA GLU A 281 -12.44 -22.65 3.22
C GLU A 281 -11.00 -23.13 2.98
N LYS A 282 -10.05 -22.86 3.88
CA LYS A 282 -8.62 -23.16 3.72
C LYS A 282 -8.03 -22.59 2.42
N ARG A 283 -8.53 -21.43 1.99
CA ARG A 283 -8.05 -20.65 0.84
C ARG A 283 -7.65 -19.25 1.31
N ILE A 284 -6.61 -18.71 0.70
CA ILE A 284 -6.09 -17.37 0.98
C ILE A 284 -6.83 -16.37 0.07
N PRO A 285 -7.42 -15.29 0.63
CA PRO A 285 -8.02 -14.22 -0.16
C PRO A 285 -7.01 -13.58 -1.11
N LEU A 286 -7.48 -13.13 -2.27
CA LEU A 286 -6.62 -12.57 -3.32
C LEU A 286 -5.75 -11.41 -2.83
N GLU A 287 -6.29 -10.53 -1.98
CA GLU A 287 -5.55 -9.40 -1.39
C GLU A 287 -4.37 -9.84 -0.53
N LEU A 288 -4.54 -10.86 0.29
CA LEU A 288 -3.45 -11.41 1.08
C LEU A 288 -2.42 -12.13 0.20
N ALA A 289 -2.87 -12.81 -0.86
CA ALA A 289 -2.00 -13.50 -1.81
C ALA A 289 -1.19 -12.52 -2.69
N GLU A 290 -1.71 -11.33 -2.99
CA GLU A 290 -0.96 -10.23 -3.60
C GLU A 290 0.18 -9.78 -2.67
N HIS A 291 -0.15 -9.45 -1.42
CA HIS A 291 0.85 -9.01 -0.43
C HIS A 291 1.92 -10.08 -0.13
N ALA A 292 1.53 -11.36 -0.03
CA ALA A 292 2.48 -12.44 0.21
C ALA A 292 3.54 -12.54 -0.90
N ARG A 293 3.14 -12.44 -2.18
CA ARG A 293 4.07 -12.46 -3.33
C ARG A 293 5.04 -11.30 -3.31
N GLU A 294 4.57 -10.11 -2.93
CA GLU A 294 5.42 -8.93 -2.81
C GLU A 294 6.46 -9.06 -1.69
N TYR A 295 6.05 -9.58 -0.52
CA TYR A 295 6.99 -9.88 0.56
C TYR A 295 8.04 -10.92 0.13
N GLN A 296 7.66 -11.95 -0.65
CA GLN A 296 8.63 -12.92 -1.19
C GLN A 296 9.66 -12.25 -2.11
N GLN A 297 9.25 -11.32 -2.97
CA GLN A 297 10.17 -10.56 -3.83
C GLN A 297 11.11 -9.67 -3.01
N GLN A 298 10.60 -8.95 -2.02
CA GLN A 298 11.42 -8.13 -1.12
C GLN A 298 12.39 -8.99 -0.29
N LEU A 299 11.97 -10.17 0.14
CA LEU A 299 12.85 -11.12 0.80
C LEU A 299 13.97 -11.58 -0.11
N ARG A 300 13.70 -11.93 -1.37
CA ARG A 300 14.77 -12.29 -2.32
C ARG A 300 15.79 -11.16 -2.50
N ILE A 301 15.33 -9.91 -2.58
CA ILE A 301 16.21 -8.73 -2.62
C ILE A 301 17.03 -8.60 -1.32
N ASN A 302 16.39 -8.72 -0.16
CA ASN A 302 17.09 -8.68 1.14
C ASN A 302 18.17 -9.77 1.21
N ARG A 303 17.85 -11.01 0.80
CA ARG A 303 18.76 -12.15 0.80
C ARG A 303 19.90 -11.98 -0.19
N ALA A 304 19.66 -11.35 -1.34
CA ALA A 304 20.70 -11.01 -2.30
C ALA A 304 21.72 -10.04 -1.69
N ILE A 305 21.24 -8.97 -1.02
CA ILE A 305 22.08 -7.96 -0.35
C ILE A 305 22.80 -8.55 0.87
N GLU A 306 22.12 -9.37 1.66
CA GLU A 306 22.68 -10.08 2.83
C GLU A 306 23.95 -10.87 2.46
N GLY A 307 23.95 -11.51 1.28
CA GLY A 307 25.12 -12.24 0.78
C GLY A 307 26.38 -11.39 0.53
N PHE A 308 26.26 -10.07 0.32
CA PHE A 308 27.42 -9.18 0.21
C PHE A 308 28.11 -8.95 1.57
N TYR A 309 27.43 -9.14 2.70
CA TYR A 309 28.07 -8.98 4.00
C TYR A 309 28.79 -10.26 4.46
N ARG A 310 28.53 -11.41 3.82
CA ARG A 310 29.07 -12.73 4.19
C ARG A 310 30.30 -13.13 3.38
N ARG A 311 31.17 -13.95 4.01
CA ARG A 311 32.38 -14.51 3.38
C ARG A 311 32.07 -15.70 2.46
N SER A 312 31.11 -16.55 2.84
CA SER A 312 30.70 -17.72 2.06
C SER A 312 29.38 -17.43 1.32
N SER A 313 29.43 -16.83 0.13
CA SER A 313 28.22 -16.49 -0.63
C SER A 313 27.87 -17.57 -1.66
N GLY A 314 27.11 -18.58 -1.22
CA GLY A 314 26.53 -19.61 -2.08
C GLY A 314 25.14 -19.24 -2.64
N ASN A 315 24.63 -18.04 -2.41
CA ASN A 315 23.30 -17.65 -2.91
C ASN A 315 23.39 -17.24 -4.41
N PRO A 316 22.69 -17.94 -5.32
CA PRO A 316 22.61 -17.54 -6.73
C PRO A 316 22.15 -16.09 -6.92
N ASP A 317 21.18 -15.63 -6.11
CA ASP A 317 20.64 -14.26 -6.21
C ASP A 317 21.71 -13.20 -5.87
N THR A 318 22.61 -13.49 -4.93
CA THR A 318 23.77 -12.62 -4.62
C THR A 318 24.77 -12.58 -5.77
N CYS A 319 25.03 -13.72 -6.40
CA CYS A 319 25.96 -13.80 -7.53
C CYS A 319 25.42 -13.03 -8.74
N ALA A 320 24.14 -13.24 -9.07
CA ALA A 320 23.44 -12.51 -10.13
C ALA A 320 23.43 -11.00 -9.87
N THR A 321 23.13 -10.60 -8.62
CA THR A 321 23.16 -9.18 -8.23
C THR A 321 24.56 -8.60 -8.30
N GLY A 322 25.59 -9.34 -7.88
CA GLY A 322 26.98 -8.88 -7.94
C GLY A 322 27.45 -8.60 -9.37
N LEU A 323 27.11 -9.50 -10.31
CA LEU A 323 27.38 -9.31 -11.74
C LEU A 323 26.56 -8.17 -12.34
N GLY A 324 25.24 -8.17 -12.14
CA GLY A 324 24.34 -7.18 -12.71
C GLY A 324 24.50 -5.76 -12.14
N MET A 325 25.20 -5.60 -11.02
CA MET A 325 25.50 -4.28 -10.43
C MET A 325 26.77 -3.63 -10.99
N LEU A 326 27.65 -4.37 -11.67
CA LEU A 326 28.87 -3.82 -12.28
C LEU A 326 28.61 -2.65 -13.25
N PRO A 327 27.59 -2.69 -14.13
CA PRO A 327 27.27 -1.56 -15.03
C PRO A 327 26.94 -0.24 -14.34
N TYR A 328 26.50 -0.29 -13.08
CA TYR A 328 26.11 0.89 -12.31
C TYR A 328 27.27 1.48 -11.52
N THR A 329 28.47 0.91 -11.62
CA THR A 329 29.68 1.46 -11.01
C THR A 329 30.13 2.73 -11.75
N PRO A 330 30.52 3.81 -11.03
CA PRO A 330 31.08 4.99 -11.67
C PRO A 330 32.32 4.62 -12.50
N GLY A 331 32.32 4.96 -13.80
CA GLY A 331 33.45 4.69 -14.69
C GLY A 331 33.38 3.39 -15.51
N TRP A 332 32.31 2.61 -15.37
CA TRP A 332 32.06 1.43 -16.24
C TRP A 332 31.91 1.82 -17.72
N ARG A 333 32.64 1.15 -18.62
CA ARG A 333 32.65 1.44 -20.07
C ARG A 333 31.88 0.41 -20.91
N GLY A 334 31.47 -0.70 -20.31
CA GLY A 334 30.76 -1.78 -20.99
C GLY A 334 31.65 -2.63 -21.91
N ASP A 335 32.96 -2.70 -21.66
CA ASP A 335 33.98 -3.40 -22.46
C ASP A 335 34.22 -4.87 -22.09
N VAL A 336 33.51 -5.39 -21.07
CA VAL A 336 33.62 -6.76 -20.58
C VAL A 336 32.25 -7.42 -20.53
N SER A 337 32.18 -8.68 -20.98
CA SER A 337 31.03 -9.57 -20.75
C SER A 337 31.43 -10.74 -19.87
N ILE A 338 30.56 -11.14 -18.95
CA ILE A 338 30.83 -12.21 -17.99
C ILE A 338 29.61 -13.11 -17.85
N ASP A 339 29.77 -14.40 -18.16
CA ASP A 339 28.75 -15.42 -17.95
C ASP A 339 29.06 -16.25 -16.70
N LEU A 340 28.07 -16.48 -15.85
CA LEU A 340 28.15 -17.35 -14.68
C LEU A 340 27.38 -18.65 -14.95
N LEU A 341 28.10 -19.77 -15.07
CA LEU A 341 27.54 -21.08 -15.41
C LEU A 341 27.61 -22.05 -14.22
N LYS A 342 26.68 -23.00 -14.19
CA LYS A 342 26.62 -24.05 -13.17
C LYS A 342 27.39 -25.30 -13.58
N ASP A 343 28.26 -25.81 -12.70
CA ASP A 343 29.03 -27.07 -12.76
C ASP A 343 30.03 -27.21 -13.93
N THR A 344 29.67 -26.85 -15.15
CA THR A 344 30.48 -27.04 -16.38
C THR A 344 30.41 -25.85 -17.32
N LEU A 345 31.31 -25.80 -18.32
CA LEU A 345 31.33 -24.77 -19.38
C LEU A 345 30.09 -24.82 -20.30
N GLU A 346 29.30 -25.91 -20.26
CA GLU A 346 28.06 -26.09 -21.01
C GLU A 346 26.83 -26.15 -20.09
N GLY A 347 27.00 -25.83 -18.80
CA GLY A 347 25.93 -25.92 -17.81
C GLY A 347 24.91 -24.78 -17.89
N ASP A 348 23.85 -24.89 -17.09
CA ASP A 348 22.80 -23.87 -17.03
C ASP A 348 23.37 -22.51 -16.60
N GLU A 349 22.94 -21.46 -17.29
CA GLU A 349 23.29 -20.08 -16.96
C GLU A 349 22.61 -19.63 -15.67
N ILE A 350 23.42 -19.17 -14.71
CA ILE A 350 22.96 -18.61 -13.45
C ILE A 350 22.71 -17.11 -13.59
N ALA A 351 23.62 -16.41 -14.28
CA ALA A 351 23.51 -14.99 -14.61
C ALA A 351 24.50 -14.63 -15.73
N SER A 352 24.14 -13.66 -16.58
CA SER A 352 25.04 -13.07 -17.58
C SER A 352 25.11 -11.56 -17.46
N LEU A 353 26.29 -11.02 -17.75
CA LEU A 353 26.57 -9.60 -17.94
C LEU A 353 26.88 -9.37 -19.43
N GLU A 354 25.89 -8.86 -20.17
CA GLU A 354 26.04 -8.52 -21.58
C GLU A 354 26.79 -7.19 -21.79
N SER A 355 27.42 -7.04 -22.95
CA SER A 355 28.16 -5.83 -23.35
C SER A 355 27.63 -5.29 -24.68
N ASP A 356 27.42 -3.98 -24.73
CA ASP A 356 26.94 -3.26 -25.93
C ASP A 356 28.08 -2.83 -26.89
N GLN A 357 29.34 -3.15 -26.58
CA GLN A 357 30.52 -2.70 -27.32
C GLN A 357 30.90 -3.70 -28.43
N THR A 358 31.58 -3.23 -29.48
CA THR A 358 32.06 -4.10 -30.58
C THR A 358 33.38 -4.83 -30.28
N THR A 359 34.13 -4.36 -29.28
CA THR A 359 35.39 -4.98 -28.80
C THR A 359 35.21 -5.39 -27.34
N VAL A 360 34.71 -6.61 -27.12
CA VAL A 360 34.33 -7.11 -25.79
C VAL A 360 35.33 -8.16 -25.33
N VAL A 361 35.81 -8.04 -24.10
CA VAL A 361 36.54 -9.11 -23.42
C VAL A 361 35.52 -10.06 -22.78
N HIS A 362 35.38 -11.26 -23.35
CA HIS A 362 34.48 -12.29 -22.82
C HIS A 362 35.16 -13.12 -21.72
N ARG A 363 34.44 -13.35 -20.62
CA ARG A 363 34.88 -14.17 -19.47
C ARG A 363 33.77 -15.12 -19.05
N VAL A 364 34.15 -16.28 -18.52
CA VAL A 364 33.21 -17.28 -18.01
C VAL A 364 33.62 -17.64 -16.58
N LEU A 365 32.67 -17.58 -15.64
CA LEU A 365 32.83 -18.04 -14.27
C LEU A 365 32.05 -19.33 -14.11
N ILE A 366 32.69 -20.41 -13.69
CA ILE A 366 32.02 -21.67 -13.37
C ILE A 366 31.87 -21.78 -11.87
N ARG A 367 30.63 -22.05 -11.42
CA ARG A 367 30.32 -22.39 -10.04
C ARG A 367 30.20 -23.90 -9.89
N THR A 368 31.08 -24.50 -9.10
CA THR A 368 30.96 -25.89 -8.60
C THR A 368 30.42 -25.89 -7.15
N GLU A 369 30.18 -27.07 -6.55
CA GLU A 369 29.67 -27.15 -5.17
C GLU A 369 30.56 -26.46 -4.13
N GLU A 370 31.89 -26.44 -4.33
CA GLU A 370 32.85 -25.91 -3.35
C GLU A 370 33.68 -24.71 -3.83
N VAL A 371 33.81 -24.47 -5.15
CA VAL A 371 34.69 -23.42 -5.70
C VAL A 371 34.13 -22.71 -6.94
N PHE A 372 34.57 -21.48 -7.14
CA PHE A 372 34.40 -20.65 -8.33
C PHE A 372 35.71 -20.55 -9.10
N GLN A 373 35.66 -20.81 -10.41
CA GLN A 373 36.84 -20.75 -11.28
C GLN A 373 36.59 -19.85 -12.50
N PRO A 374 37.46 -18.85 -12.77
CA PRO A 374 37.36 -18.01 -13.96
C PRO A 374 38.05 -18.64 -15.17
N PHE A 375 37.48 -18.43 -16.35
CA PHE A 375 37.98 -18.87 -17.64
C PHE A 375 37.96 -17.74 -18.67
N ASN A 376 38.89 -17.79 -19.63
CA ASN A 376 38.89 -16.92 -20.81
C ASN A 376 37.96 -17.45 -21.91
N GLN A 377 37.80 -16.69 -22.98
CA GLN A 377 36.99 -17.07 -24.16
C GLN A 377 37.49 -18.36 -24.85
N LEU A 378 38.73 -18.79 -24.60
CA LEU A 378 39.34 -20.00 -25.14
C LEU A 378 39.19 -21.22 -24.21
N GLY A 379 38.54 -21.06 -23.05
CA GLY A 379 38.37 -22.13 -22.05
C GLY A 379 39.60 -22.38 -21.17
N GLU A 380 40.57 -21.47 -21.14
CA GLU A 380 41.75 -21.55 -20.25
C GLU A 380 41.46 -20.86 -18.92
N SER A 381 41.90 -21.46 -17.81
CA SER A 381 41.67 -20.92 -16.47
C SER A 381 42.47 -19.64 -16.23
N ILE A 382 41.78 -18.59 -15.74
CA ILE A 382 42.38 -17.30 -15.37
C ILE A 382 42.36 -17.19 -13.84
N GLY A 383 43.52 -17.36 -13.20
CA GLY A 383 43.64 -17.26 -11.74
C GLY A 383 43.29 -18.55 -10.99
N GLU A 384 43.38 -18.49 -9.66
CA GLU A 384 43.15 -19.65 -8.79
C GLU A 384 41.66 -19.88 -8.54
N ALA A 385 41.28 -21.16 -8.35
CA ALA A 385 39.94 -21.52 -7.92
C ALA A 385 39.72 -21.03 -6.49
N GLY A 386 38.72 -20.19 -6.29
CA GLY A 386 38.41 -19.57 -5.00
C GLY A 386 37.07 -20.04 -4.45
N GLN A 387 36.96 -20.14 -3.12
CA GLN A 387 35.68 -20.47 -2.48
C GLN A 387 34.69 -19.30 -2.50
N SER A 388 35.16 -18.07 -2.73
CA SER A 388 34.31 -16.88 -2.80
C SER A 388 34.08 -16.43 -4.25
N PHE A 389 32.80 -16.20 -4.57
CA PHE A 389 32.35 -15.59 -5.82
C PHE A 389 33.02 -14.24 -6.10
N PHE A 390 33.15 -13.37 -5.10
CA PHE A 390 33.71 -12.02 -5.31
C PHE A 390 35.22 -12.05 -5.59
N SER A 391 35.94 -13.04 -5.04
CA SER A 391 37.35 -13.26 -5.36
C SER A 391 37.54 -13.73 -6.80
N ALA A 392 36.71 -14.70 -7.24
CA ALA A 392 36.71 -15.16 -8.62
C ALA A 392 36.27 -14.06 -9.61
N LEU A 393 35.26 -13.25 -9.25
CA LEU A 393 34.81 -12.10 -10.03
C LEU A 393 35.89 -11.04 -10.14
N LEU A 394 36.60 -10.74 -9.05
CA LEU A 394 37.73 -9.82 -9.07
C LEU A 394 38.79 -10.33 -10.05
N ASN A 395 39.17 -11.62 -9.98
CA ASN A 395 40.14 -12.24 -10.90
C ASN A 395 39.69 -12.25 -12.37
N ALA A 396 38.37 -12.29 -12.62
CA ALA A 396 37.82 -12.20 -13.97
C ALA A 396 37.92 -10.79 -14.57
N LEU A 397 37.95 -9.73 -13.73
CA LEU A 397 38.01 -8.33 -14.15
C LEU A 397 39.43 -7.91 -14.58
N PRO A 398 39.62 -7.42 -15.82
CA PRO A 398 40.88 -6.85 -16.29
C PRO A 398 41.36 -5.63 -15.48
N ASP A 399 42.68 -5.41 -15.41
CA ASP A 399 43.28 -4.32 -14.62
C ASP A 399 42.85 -2.91 -15.08
N ASP A 400 42.64 -2.71 -16.38
CA ASP A 400 42.16 -1.46 -16.95
C ASP A 400 40.72 -1.14 -16.50
N VAL A 401 39.87 -2.16 -16.41
CA VAL A 401 38.50 -2.03 -15.90
C VAL A 401 38.51 -1.70 -14.41
N ARG A 402 39.36 -2.37 -13.62
CA ARG A 402 39.53 -2.09 -12.18
C ARG A 402 39.92 -0.63 -11.93
N VAL A 403 40.87 -0.09 -12.69
CA VAL A 403 41.28 1.31 -12.58
C VAL A 403 40.14 2.27 -12.95
N ASN A 404 39.36 1.95 -13.99
CA ASN A 404 38.26 2.80 -14.44
C ASN A 404 37.12 2.90 -13.42
N ILE A 405 36.81 1.81 -12.70
CA ILE A 405 35.77 1.77 -11.66
C ILE A 405 36.25 2.23 -10.28
N GLU A 406 37.39 2.92 -10.22
CA GLU A 406 38.04 3.42 -9.00
C GLU A 406 38.44 2.32 -7.99
N LEU A 407 38.61 1.08 -8.45
CA LEU A 407 39.14 -0.02 -7.63
C LEU A 407 40.68 0.01 -7.65
N PRO A 408 41.34 -0.01 -6.47
CA PRO A 408 42.81 -0.10 -6.41
C PRO A 408 43.32 -1.35 -7.17
N VAL A 409 44.47 -1.24 -7.83
CA VAL A 409 45.08 -2.39 -8.56
C VAL A 409 45.39 -3.56 -7.62
N ASN A 410 45.67 -3.27 -6.34
CA ASN A 410 45.87 -4.24 -5.27
C ASN A 410 44.60 -4.45 -4.41
N ALA A 411 43.41 -4.19 -4.95
CA ALA A 411 42.16 -4.40 -4.24
C ALA A 411 42.03 -5.88 -3.84
N ASP A 412 41.53 -6.12 -2.63
CA ASP A 412 41.10 -7.44 -2.19
C ASP A 412 39.61 -7.65 -2.48
N GLU A 413 39.12 -8.86 -2.22
CA GLU A 413 37.71 -9.22 -2.31
C GLU A 413 36.79 -8.25 -1.54
N GLN A 414 37.23 -7.78 -0.38
CA GLN A 414 36.41 -6.96 0.52
C GLN A 414 36.17 -5.57 -0.07
N HIS A 415 37.14 -4.98 -0.77
CA HIS A 415 36.97 -3.72 -1.48
C HIS A 415 35.87 -3.81 -2.56
N LEU A 416 35.93 -4.83 -3.42
CA LEU A 416 34.93 -5.04 -4.48
C LEU A 416 33.53 -5.27 -3.87
N ARG A 417 33.47 -6.10 -2.84
CA ARG A 417 32.22 -6.44 -2.15
C ARG A 417 31.57 -5.22 -1.49
N SER A 418 32.34 -4.39 -0.79
CA SER A 418 31.83 -3.14 -0.19
C SER A 418 31.36 -2.13 -1.23
N LEU A 419 32.06 -2.00 -2.37
CA LEU A 419 31.67 -1.11 -3.46
C LEU A 419 30.32 -1.52 -4.06
N LEU A 420 30.19 -2.79 -4.45
CA LEU A 420 28.97 -3.32 -5.06
C LEU A 420 27.81 -3.34 -4.06
N CYS A 421 28.08 -3.66 -2.79
CA CYS A 421 27.07 -3.65 -1.74
C CYS A 421 26.43 -2.26 -1.56
N ARG A 422 27.25 -1.20 -1.49
CA ARG A 422 26.75 0.18 -1.40
C ARG A 422 25.84 0.53 -2.59
N ILE A 423 26.26 0.19 -3.81
CA ILE A 423 25.46 0.45 -5.02
C ILE A 423 24.16 -0.36 -4.99
N ALA A 424 24.21 -1.64 -4.63
CA ALA A 424 23.05 -2.51 -4.50
C ALA A 424 22.05 -1.99 -3.45
N SER A 425 22.53 -1.50 -2.30
CA SER A 425 21.70 -0.88 -1.27
C SER A 425 21.05 0.43 -1.72
N ASP A 426 21.74 1.23 -2.54
CA ASP A 426 21.20 2.48 -3.10
C ASP A 426 20.25 2.25 -4.29
N ARG A 427 20.44 1.16 -5.05
CA ARG A 427 19.72 0.81 -6.29
C ARG A 427 18.93 -0.50 -6.17
N ARG A 428 18.22 -0.66 -5.06
CA ARG A 428 17.38 -1.86 -4.80
C ARG A 428 16.33 -2.12 -5.88
N ASP A 429 15.86 -1.06 -6.53
CA ASP A 429 14.95 -1.11 -7.67
C ASP A 429 15.54 -1.91 -8.84
N ARG A 430 16.84 -1.80 -9.10
CA ARG A 430 17.54 -2.51 -10.18
C ARG A 430 17.82 -3.98 -9.86
N ILE A 431 17.93 -4.33 -8.58
CA ILE A 431 18.08 -5.74 -8.16
C ILE A 431 16.89 -6.57 -8.63
N ALA A 432 15.67 -6.01 -8.55
CA ALA A 432 14.46 -6.69 -9.00
C ALA A 432 14.51 -7.05 -10.50
N GLU A 433 15.05 -6.14 -11.32
CA GLU A 433 15.23 -6.35 -12.76
C GLU A 433 16.28 -7.43 -13.04
N ILE A 434 17.43 -7.37 -12.35
CA ILE A 434 18.53 -8.34 -12.49
C ILE A 434 18.07 -9.76 -12.13
N LEU A 435 17.31 -9.90 -11.05
CA LEU A 435 16.79 -11.19 -10.59
C LEU A 435 15.58 -11.70 -11.39
N GLN A 436 15.22 -11.00 -12.47
CA GLN A 436 14.03 -11.27 -13.29
C GLN A 436 12.76 -11.42 -12.44
N LEU A 437 12.70 -10.69 -11.32
CA LEU A 437 11.49 -10.64 -10.53
C LEU A 437 10.43 -9.95 -11.38
N GLN A 438 9.16 -10.37 -11.23
CA GLN A 438 8.09 -9.60 -11.85
C GLN A 438 8.25 -8.14 -11.41
N PRO A 439 8.28 -7.19 -12.35
CA PRO A 439 8.55 -5.80 -12.02
C PRO A 439 7.55 -5.38 -10.95
N ILE A 440 8.07 -5.09 -9.75
CA ILE A 440 7.27 -4.45 -8.71
C ILE A 440 6.84 -3.15 -9.33
N LYS A 441 5.54 -3.10 -9.66
CA LYS A 441 4.89 -2.06 -10.44
C LYS A 441 5.43 -0.69 -10.03
N LEU A 442 6.30 -0.10 -10.87
CA LEU A 442 6.88 1.21 -10.62
C LEU A 442 5.84 2.27 -10.99
N GLY A 443 4.94 2.45 -10.03
CA GLY A 443 3.83 3.38 -10.03
C GLY A 443 3.05 3.12 -8.76
N ILE A 444 3.45 3.80 -7.69
CA ILE A 444 3.00 3.70 -6.28
C ILE A 444 3.92 2.80 -5.43
N LYS A 445 4.81 3.44 -4.65
CA LYS A 445 5.41 2.82 -3.46
C LYS A 445 4.28 2.45 -2.52
N TRP A 446 4.22 1.18 -2.14
CA TRP A 446 3.04 0.61 -1.50
C TRP A 446 2.55 1.43 -0.31
N PRO A 447 1.33 1.97 -0.38
CA PRO A 447 0.51 2.15 0.80
C PRO A 447 0.32 0.79 1.47
N GLN A 448 1.00 0.55 2.60
CA GLN A 448 0.41 -0.33 3.59
C GLN A 448 -0.96 0.28 3.91
N ARG A 449 -2.00 -0.56 4.01
CA ARG A 449 -3.09 -0.25 4.93
C ARG A 449 -2.43 -0.30 6.30
N LEU A 450 -1.81 0.82 6.67
CA LEU A 450 -1.26 1.01 7.99
C LEU A 450 -2.39 0.69 8.96
N HIS A 451 -2.02 0.33 10.18
CA HIS A 451 -3.01 0.08 11.22
C HIS A 451 -4.07 1.22 11.26
N ASP A 452 -3.74 2.45 10.84
CA ASP A 452 -4.61 3.63 10.73
C ASP A 452 -5.43 3.81 9.42
N GLY A 453 -5.49 2.85 8.48
CA GLY A 453 -6.33 2.92 7.27
C GLY A 453 -5.92 3.93 6.21
N ARG A 454 -4.75 4.56 6.33
CA ARG A 454 -4.20 5.39 5.25
C ARG A 454 -3.72 4.53 4.10
N VAL A 455 -3.65 5.18 2.94
CA VAL A 455 -2.95 4.70 1.75
C VAL A 455 -1.81 5.71 1.49
N GLY A 456 -0.60 5.44 1.98
CA GLY A 456 0.62 6.11 1.51
C GLY A 456 1.86 5.99 2.42
N TYR A 457 3.05 6.26 1.83
CA TYR A 457 4.26 6.67 2.58
C TYR A 457 4.31 8.21 2.68
N PRO A 458 4.66 8.81 3.82
CA PRO A 458 5.14 10.19 3.83
C PRO A 458 6.55 10.24 3.22
N LEU A 459 6.68 11.12 2.22
CA LEU A 459 7.89 11.57 1.57
C LEU A 459 9.07 11.82 2.52
N SER A 460 10.26 11.44 2.04
CA SER A 460 11.57 12.05 2.25
C SER A 460 11.73 13.04 3.41
N GLY A 461 12.57 12.68 4.38
CA GLY A 461 12.97 13.49 5.52
C GLY A 461 13.79 14.75 5.22
N ARG A 462 13.38 15.60 4.27
CA ARG A 462 13.99 16.93 4.05
C ARG A 462 13.29 18.08 4.80
N LEU A 463 12.16 17.83 5.47
CA LEU A 463 11.48 18.83 6.31
C LEU A 463 11.36 18.44 7.80
N ARG A 464 11.78 17.23 8.19
CA ARG A 464 11.87 16.84 9.62
C ARG A 464 13.09 17.43 10.33
N GLY A 465 14.14 17.81 9.60
CA GLY A 465 15.32 18.50 10.14
C GLY A 465 15.00 19.89 10.72
N LEU A 466 13.95 20.54 10.24
CA LEU A 466 13.47 21.85 10.74
C LEU A 466 12.96 21.76 12.19
N PHE A 467 12.30 20.64 12.53
CA PHE A 467 11.78 20.41 13.89
C PHE A 467 12.86 19.96 14.88
N ARG A 468 14.05 19.56 14.38
CA ARG A 468 15.18 19.06 15.19
C ARG A 468 15.92 20.19 15.94
N ARG A 469 15.85 21.45 15.48
CA ARG A 469 16.55 22.59 16.12
C ARG A 469 15.74 23.36 17.18
N LEU A 470 14.45 23.08 17.37
CA LEU A 470 13.55 23.96 18.13
C LEU A 470 13.04 23.42 19.48
N GLY A 471 13.60 22.33 20.02
CA GLY A 471 13.42 21.88 21.42
C GLY A 471 12.04 22.14 22.04
N ILE A 472 11.04 21.29 21.76
CA ILE A 472 9.67 21.52 22.25
C ILE A 472 9.38 20.70 23.52
N GLY A 473 9.25 21.41 24.63
CA GLY A 473 8.81 20.90 25.94
C GLY A 473 8.59 21.96 27.04
N ALA A 474 8.56 23.27 26.74
CA ALA A 474 8.40 24.32 27.77
C ALA A 474 7.31 25.37 27.43
N PRO A 475 6.61 25.96 28.43
CA PRO A 475 5.39 26.76 28.27
C PRO A 475 5.61 28.24 27.84
N SER A 476 6.76 28.58 27.27
CA SER A 476 7.25 29.96 27.17
C SER A 476 7.61 30.47 25.76
N HIS A 477 7.12 29.84 24.69
CA HIS A 477 7.44 30.22 23.30
C HIS A 477 6.26 30.80 22.50
N SER A 478 6.59 31.37 21.32
CA SER A 478 5.72 32.13 20.43
C SER A 478 4.46 31.35 20.00
N PRO A 479 3.33 32.04 19.76
CA PRO A 479 2.06 31.40 19.43
C PRO A 479 2.13 30.54 18.15
N GLU A 480 3.06 30.81 17.23
CA GLU A 480 3.30 30.07 15.99
C GLU A 480 3.87 28.66 16.25
N LEU A 481 4.81 28.53 17.20
CA LEU A 481 5.41 27.27 17.62
C LEU A 481 4.41 26.38 18.37
N ALA A 482 3.55 27.00 19.18
CA ALA A 482 2.45 26.31 19.86
C ALA A 482 1.38 25.78 18.89
N VAL A 483 1.12 26.49 17.78
CA VAL A 483 0.23 25.98 16.72
C VAL A 483 0.88 24.81 15.97
N LYS A 484 2.18 24.90 15.63
CA LYS A 484 2.90 23.80 14.97
C LYS A 484 3.03 22.54 15.84
N SER A 485 3.06 22.66 17.17
CA SER A 485 3.07 21.48 18.06
C SER A 485 1.71 20.76 18.08
N LEU A 486 0.61 21.53 18.08
CA LEU A 486 -0.76 21.01 18.00
C LEU A 486 -1.07 20.41 16.61
N TYR A 487 -0.66 21.11 15.54
CA TYR A 487 -0.90 20.75 14.15
C TYR A 487 0.42 20.67 13.35
N PRO A 488 1.13 19.52 13.39
CA PRO A 488 2.44 19.37 12.75
C PRO A 488 2.47 19.59 11.24
N ASP A 489 1.38 19.26 10.54
CA ASP A 489 1.29 19.36 9.07
C ASP A 489 0.86 20.76 8.58
N PHE A 490 0.61 21.71 9.49
CA PHE A 490 0.25 23.06 9.09
C PHE A 490 1.42 23.73 8.37
N SER A 491 1.17 24.14 7.13
CA SER A 491 2.02 25.08 6.42
C SER A 491 2.07 26.42 7.15
N GLU A 492 3.12 27.20 6.92
CA GLU A 492 3.28 28.47 7.62
C GLU A 492 2.18 29.48 7.28
N GLU A 493 1.64 29.40 6.06
CA GLU A 493 0.47 30.16 5.66
C GLU A 493 -0.75 29.77 6.51
N GLN A 494 -1.01 28.46 6.67
CA GLN A 494 -2.09 27.95 7.51
C GLN A 494 -1.91 28.33 8.99
N VAL A 495 -0.68 28.31 9.52
CA VAL A 495 -0.40 28.80 10.89
C VAL A 495 -0.76 30.28 11.02
N THR A 496 -0.34 31.11 10.05
CA THR A 496 -0.66 32.55 10.08
C THR A 496 -2.14 32.82 9.91
N THR A 497 -2.83 32.14 9.00
CA THR A 497 -4.28 32.25 8.81
C THR A 497 -5.04 31.79 10.04
N PHE A 498 -4.61 30.69 10.68
CA PHE A 498 -5.20 30.17 11.91
C PHE A 498 -5.04 31.16 13.07
N LEU A 499 -3.83 31.73 13.24
CA LEU A 499 -3.60 32.76 14.25
C LEU A 499 -4.34 34.06 13.95
N GLN A 500 -4.50 34.45 12.69
CA GLN A 500 -5.31 35.60 12.28
C GLN A 500 -6.79 35.37 12.57
N ALA A 501 -7.33 34.19 12.26
CA ALA A 501 -8.70 33.81 12.60
C ALA A 501 -8.92 33.84 14.12
N LEU A 502 -8.01 33.24 14.90
CA LEU A 502 -8.01 33.30 16.37
C LEU A 502 -7.96 34.73 16.90
N ARG A 503 -7.15 35.60 16.30
CA ARG A 503 -7.05 37.02 16.70
C ARG A 503 -8.32 37.79 16.35
N ALA A 504 -9.02 37.42 15.29
CA ALA A 504 -10.29 38.03 14.88
C ALA A 504 -11.46 37.66 15.80
N GLU A 505 -11.39 36.52 16.51
CA GLU A 505 -12.36 36.13 17.54
C GLU A 505 -12.32 37.03 18.79
N HIS A 506 -11.23 37.77 19.01
CA HIS A 506 -11.05 38.64 20.18
C HIS A 506 -11.69 40.01 19.98
N THR A 507 -12.73 40.33 20.76
CA THR A 507 -13.42 41.63 20.72
C THR A 507 -12.91 42.64 21.76
N GLY A 508 -11.83 42.32 22.48
CA GLY A 508 -11.29 43.14 23.58
C GLY A 508 -10.12 44.06 23.20
N SER A 509 -9.48 44.66 24.20
CA SER A 509 -8.30 45.53 24.04
C SER A 509 -7.11 44.77 23.40
N ALA A 510 -6.31 45.47 22.58
CA ALA A 510 -5.09 44.94 21.95
C ALA A 510 -4.07 44.40 22.97
N SER A 511 -4.05 44.93 24.21
CA SER A 511 -3.18 44.43 25.28
C SER A 511 -3.60 43.07 25.84
N GLN A 512 -4.85 42.65 25.63
CA GLN A 512 -5.39 41.37 26.10
C GLN A 512 -5.32 40.27 25.03
N LEU A 513 -5.06 40.63 23.76
CA LEU A 513 -5.02 39.72 22.61
C LEU A 513 -3.98 38.60 22.80
N THR A 514 -2.78 38.93 23.27
CA THR A 514 -1.71 37.95 23.49
C THR A 514 -2.06 36.92 24.57
N ASN A 515 -2.73 37.37 25.64
CA ASN A 515 -3.19 36.48 26.71
C ASN A 515 -4.37 35.60 26.24
N PHE A 516 -5.29 36.16 25.46
CA PHE A 516 -6.39 35.42 24.84
C PHE A 516 -5.89 34.30 23.92
N VAL A 517 -4.97 34.60 23.00
CA VAL A 517 -4.39 33.61 22.09
C VAL A 517 -3.66 32.50 22.88
N ARG A 518 -2.88 32.87 23.91
CA ARG A 518 -2.21 31.89 24.77
C ARG A 518 -3.20 30.99 25.50
N GLN A 519 -4.25 31.56 26.10
CA GLN A 519 -5.28 30.81 26.82
C GLN A 519 -6.05 29.86 25.88
N ARG A 520 -6.32 30.30 24.64
CA ARG A 520 -7.01 29.48 23.65
C ARG A 520 -6.14 28.31 23.17
N LEU A 521 -4.86 28.54 22.90
CA LEU A 521 -3.91 27.48 22.56
C LEU A 521 -3.69 26.49 23.71
N GLN A 522 -3.65 26.97 24.96
CA GLN A 522 -3.64 26.09 26.15
C GLN A 522 -4.93 25.28 26.26
N GLY A 523 -6.09 25.88 25.96
CA GLY A 523 -7.37 25.17 25.91
C GLY A 523 -7.37 24.04 24.87
N LEU A 524 -6.85 24.28 23.67
CA LEU A 524 -6.71 23.26 22.62
C LEU A 524 -5.72 22.15 23.02
N ALA A 525 -4.60 22.49 23.66
CA ALA A 525 -3.66 21.50 24.18
C ALA A 525 -4.30 20.62 25.28
N GLN A 526 -5.09 21.23 26.16
CA GLN A 526 -5.84 20.51 27.18
C GLN A 526 -6.91 19.61 26.55
N GLU A 527 -7.63 20.10 25.54
CA GLU A 527 -8.61 19.32 24.79
C GLU A 527 -7.97 18.08 24.16
N LEU A 528 -6.82 18.23 23.47
CA LEU A 528 -6.06 17.10 22.91
C LEU A 528 -5.64 16.10 23.98
N SER A 529 -5.17 16.57 25.14
CA SER A 529 -4.77 15.71 26.26
C SER A 529 -5.97 14.92 26.83
N THR A 530 -7.13 15.58 26.99
CA THR A 530 -8.36 14.91 27.44
C THR A 530 -8.88 13.90 26.42
N LEU A 531 -8.80 14.22 25.12
CA LEU A 531 -9.14 13.32 24.03
C LEU A 531 -8.23 12.08 24.04
N GLN A 532 -6.91 12.28 24.13
CA GLN A 532 -5.93 11.20 24.21
C GLN A 532 -6.21 10.28 25.39
N THR A 533 -6.36 10.85 26.58
CA THR A 533 -6.63 10.09 27.81
C THR A 533 -7.96 9.31 27.71
N GLY A 534 -9.00 9.94 27.16
CA GLY A 534 -10.31 9.30 26.97
C GLY A 534 -10.27 8.13 25.99
N LEU A 535 -9.58 8.30 24.86
CA LEU A 535 -9.40 7.27 23.85
C LEU A 535 -8.52 6.12 24.35
N ASP A 536 -7.43 6.42 25.05
CA ASP A 536 -6.54 5.40 25.61
C ASP A 536 -7.28 4.55 26.65
N ASN A 537 -8.05 5.19 27.55
CA ASN A 537 -8.89 4.47 28.51
C ASN A 537 -9.95 3.60 27.81
N TRP A 538 -10.52 4.06 26.70
CA TRP A 538 -11.51 3.32 25.92
C TRP A 538 -10.93 2.08 25.23
N VAL A 539 -9.72 2.20 24.67
CA VAL A 539 -8.96 1.07 24.12
C VAL A 539 -8.69 0.04 25.22
N LEU A 540 -8.27 0.53 26.40
CA LEU A 540 -7.97 -0.30 27.56
C LEU A 540 -9.21 -0.99 28.18
N GLN A 541 -10.42 -0.49 27.94
CA GLN A 541 -11.67 -1.10 28.42
C GLN A 541 -12.22 -2.18 27.47
N ALA A 542 -11.54 -2.48 26.35
CA ALA A 542 -11.98 -3.53 25.44
C ALA A 542 -11.63 -4.93 25.99
N GLU A 543 -12.55 -5.89 25.83
CA GLU A 543 -12.31 -7.31 26.16
C GLU A 543 -11.17 -7.89 25.30
N PRO A 544 -10.36 -8.83 25.81
CA PRO A 544 -9.03 -9.17 25.27
C PRO A 544 -8.93 -9.67 23.83
N SER A 545 -10.01 -10.14 23.18
CA SER A 545 -9.86 -10.97 21.97
C SER A 545 -10.41 -10.41 20.66
N SER A 546 -11.26 -9.37 20.62
CA SER A 546 -11.84 -8.90 19.34
C SER A 546 -11.94 -7.38 19.15
N LEU A 547 -12.08 -6.59 20.22
CA LEU A 547 -12.34 -5.14 20.10
C LEU A 547 -11.11 -4.26 20.36
N LEU A 548 -10.08 -4.78 21.02
CA LEU A 548 -8.88 -4.04 21.42
C LEU A 548 -8.20 -3.39 20.21
N ARG A 549 -8.02 -4.16 19.15
CA ARG A 549 -7.34 -3.74 17.93
C ARG A 549 -8.15 -2.75 17.09
N PRO A 550 -9.42 -2.99 16.74
CA PRO A 550 -10.26 -1.98 16.07
C PRO A 550 -10.36 -0.65 16.84
N ARG A 551 -10.41 -0.70 18.17
CA ARG A 551 -10.45 0.52 19.01
C ARG A 551 -9.13 1.28 19.00
N ALA A 552 -7.99 0.59 19.08
CA ALA A 552 -6.67 1.23 19.03
C ALA A 552 -6.48 1.98 17.70
N ILE A 553 -6.89 1.34 16.61
CA ILE A 553 -6.89 1.93 15.27
C ILE A 553 -7.80 3.17 15.22
N ALA A 554 -9.04 3.03 15.65
CA ALA A 554 -10.00 4.13 15.65
C ALA A 554 -9.52 5.31 16.51
N ALA A 555 -8.97 5.03 17.68
CA ALA A 555 -8.38 6.04 18.57
C ALA A 555 -7.26 6.82 17.88
N LEU A 556 -6.36 6.13 17.17
CA LEU A 556 -5.30 6.80 16.39
C LEU A 556 -5.89 7.67 15.27
N ARG A 557 -6.85 7.16 14.48
CA ARG A 557 -7.46 7.91 13.38
C ARG A 557 -8.19 9.17 13.88
N ILE A 558 -8.95 9.05 14.97
CA ILE A 558 -9.66 10.17 15.60
C ILE A 558 -8.65 11.22 16.10
N ARG A 559 -7.57 10.78 16.77
CA ARG A 559 -6.50 11.67 17.24
C ARG A 559 -5.80 12.39 16.08
N ASN A 560 -5.46 11.67 15.01
CA ASN A 560 -4.82 12.24 13.83
C ASN A 560 -5.73 13.22 13.09
N CYS A 561 -7.03 12.94 13.03
CA CYS A 561 -8.03 13.82 12.45
C CYS A 561 -8.21 15.12 13.27
N TRP A 562 -8.25 15.04 14.60
CA TRP A 562 -8.27 16.24 15.45
C TRP A 562 -7.00 17.09 15.21
N ARG A 563 -5.84 16.44 15.05
CA ARG A 563 -4.57 17.10 14.70
C ARG A 563 -4.46 17.54 13.24
N ARG A 564 -5.51 17.37 12.43
CA ARG A 564 -5.59 17.78 11.02
C ARG A 564 -4.55 17.11 10.10
N LEU A 565 -4.16 15.89 10.47
CA LEU A 565 -3.24 15.04 9.71
C LEU A 565 -3.98 14.13 8.71
N SER A 566 -5.28 14.36 8.49
CA SER A 566 -6.12 13.53 7.60
C SER A 566 -6.32 14.19 6.24
N ALA A 567 -6.86 13.43 5.28
CA ALA A 567 -7.02 13.89 3.90
C ALA A 567 -7.89 15.15 3.81
N HIS A 568 -7.52 16.06 2.90
CA HIS A 568 -8.24 17.29 2.65
C HIS A 568 -9.39 17.03 1.68
N CYS A 569 -10.59 17.46 2.04
CA CYS A 569 -11.76 17.39 1.17
C CYS A 569 -11.90 18.72 0.43
N ARG A 570 -12.00 18.65 -0.89
CA ARG A 570 -12.28 19.79 -1.75
C ARG A 570 -13.53 19.53 -2.58
N ASN A 571 -14.28 20.58 -2.91
CA ASN A 571 -15.37 20.45 -3.87
C ASN A 571 -14.84 20.31 -5.31
N TYR A 572 -15.73 20.07 -6.26
CA TYR A 572 -15.42 19.96 -7.69
C TYR A 572 -14.84 21.26 -8.30
N GLN A 573 -14.91 22.39 -7.59
CA GLN A 573 -14.29 23.67 -7.97
C GLN A 573 -12.90 23.86 -7.33
N GLY A 574 -12.43 22.90 -6.53
CA GLY A 574 -11.13 22.94 -5.85
C GLY A 574 -11.12 23.72 -4.53
N GLU A 575 -12.28 24.18 -4.03
CA GLU A 575 -12.40 24.89 -2.76
C GLU A 575 -12.34 23.91 -1.58
N PHE A 576 -11.65 24.30 -0.50
CA PHE A 576 -11.48 23.48 0.69
C PHE A 576 -12.78 23.41 1.52
N LEU A 577 -13.33 22.20 1.69
CA LEU A 577 -14.54 21.94 2.47
C LEU A 577 -14.23 21.55 3.93
N GLY A 578 -13.08 20.90 4.16
CA GLY A 578 -12.68 20.42 5.49
C GLY A 578 -11.82 19.16 5.40
N TYR A 579 -11.77 18.40 6.50
CA TYR A 579 -10.97 17.18 6.60
C TYR A 579 -11.85 15.92 6.49
N SER A 580 -11.26 14.80 6.05
CA SER A 580 -11.90 13.49 6.01
C SER A 580 -11.52 12.65 7.23
N LEU A 581 -12.48 11.92 7.79
CA LEU A 581 -12.25 10.85 8.77
C LEU A 581 -12.80 9.54 8.21
N ASP A 582 -11.92 8.55 8.05
CA ASP A 582 -12.28 7.20 7.64
C ASP A 582 -12.18 6.24 8.83
N LEU A 583 -13.27 5.56 9.17
CA LEU A 583 -13.37 4.54 10.21
C LEU A 583 -13.89 3.20 9.64
N GLU A 584 -13.82 3.01 8.33
CA GLU A 584 -14.41 1.87 7.64
C GLU A 584 -13.86 0.52 8.12
N GLY A 585 -14.77 -0.43 8.36
CA GLY A 585 -14.48 -1.81 8.76
C GLY A 585 -14.07 -1.96 10.23
N LEU A 586 -14.05 -0.88 11.01
CA LEU A 586 -13.64 -0.92 12.41
C LEU A 586 -14.83 -1.21 13.33
N ARG A 587 -14.87 -2.42 13.89
CA ARG A 587 -15.86 -2.81 14.90
C ARG A 587 -15.50 -2.22 16.26
N ILE A 588 -15.82 -0.94 16.45
CA ILE A 588 -15.41 -0.19 17.63
C ILE A 588 -16.32 -0.40 18.87
N GLY A 589 -17.54 -0.87 18.66
CA GLY A 589 -18.56 -0.99 19.71
C GLY A 589 -18.98 0.39 20.26
N ASN A 590 -19.22 0.49 21.57
CA ASN A 590 -19.60 1.75 22.21
C ASN A 590 -18.43 2.75 22.18
N MET A 591 -18.64 3.93 21.59
CA MET A 591 -17.69 5.05 21.65
C MET A 591 -17.58 5.64 23.07
N PRO A 592 -16.40 6.15 23.48
CA PRO A 592 -16.28 6.90 24.72
C PRO A 592 -17.00 8.24 24.57
N GLN A 593 -17.37 8.86 25.69
CA GLN A 593 -17.79 10.27 25.66
C GLN A 593 -16.56 11.12 25.32
N VAL A 594 -16.40 11.43 24.04
CA VAL A 594 -15.30 12.26 23.55
C VAL A 594 -15.64 13.73 23.82
N LEU A 595 -14.87 14.42 24.66
CA LEU A 595 -15.03 15.86 24.91
C LEU A 595 -14.12 16.66 23.96
N ALA A 596 -14.35 16.56 22.65
CA ALA A 596 -13.59 17.31 21.64
C ALA A 596 -14.49 17.80 20.49
N ASP A 597 -14.10 18.90 19.85
CA ASP A 597 -14.78 19.48 18.68
C ASP A 597 -14.21 18.92 17.36
N PHE A 598 -15.09 18.43 16.49
CA PHE A 598 -14.75 17.97 15.13
C PHE A 598 -15.46 18.81 14.05
N SER A 599 -15.79 20.06 14.36
CA SER A 599 -16.41 21.02 13.42
C SER A 599 -15.60 21.30 12.14
N HIS A 600 -14.31 20.94 12.09
CA HIS A 600 -13.47 21.03 10.88
C HIS A 600 -13.59 19.84 9.93
N VAL A 601 -14.28 18.77 10.33
CA VAL A 601 -14.43 17.55 9.53
C VAL A 601 -15.62 17.71 8.57
N ALA A 602 -15.36 17.51 7.28
CA ALA A 602 -16.36 17.62 6.22
C ALA A 602 -16.82 16.26 5.68
N VAL A 603 -16.00 15.21 5.81
CA VAL A 603 -16.35 13.87 5.32
C VAL A 603 -16.13 12.85 6.41
N LEU A 604 -17.13 12.01 6.67
CA LEU A 604 -17.04 10.88 7.60
C LEU A 604 -17.46 9.59 6.89
N ASN A 605 -16.50 8.67 6.75
CA ASN A 605 -16.74 7.31 6.27
C ASN A 605 -16.77 6.37 7.49
N ALA A 606 -17.94 5.82 7.79
CA ALA A 606 -18.17 4.91 8.91
C ALA A 606 -18.85 3.60 8.44
N ARG A 607 -18.43 3.09 7.27
CA ARG A 607 -18.97 1.87 6.67
C ARG A 607 -18.55 0.60 7.42
N ASN A 608 -19.41 -0.40 7.45
CA ASN A 608 -19.12 -1.76 7.94
C ASN A 608 -18.57 -1.80 9.40
N MET A 609 -19.12 -0.97 10.29
CA MET A 609 -18.70 -0.88 11.69
C MET A 609 -19.63 -1.64 12.66
N ARG A 610 -20.75 -2.19 12.15
CA ARG A 610 -21.84 -2.81 12.93
C ARG A 610 -22.46 -1.87 13.98
N LEU A 611 -22.49 -0.57 13.70
CA LEU A 611 -23.04 0.43 14.61
C LEU A 611 -24.55 0.28 14.76
N THR A 612 -25.06 0.39 15.99
CA THR A 612 -26.48 0.62 16.26
C THR A 612 -26.82 2.10 16.13
N HIS A 613 -28.10 2.44 16.03
CA HIS A 613 -28.56 3.84 15.90
C HIS A 613 -28.09 4.71 17.08
N SER A 614 -28.07 4.18 18.31
CA SER A 614 -27.61 4.91 19.49
C SER A 614 -26.10 5.14 19.49
N GLN A 615 -25.31 4.14 19.07
CA GLN A 615 -23.85 4.27 18.95
C GLN A 615 -23.46 5.27 17.85
N ALA A 616 -24.16 5.22 16.71
CA ALA A 616 -23.98 6.19 15.64
C ALA A 616 -24.35 7.61 16.13
N ASP A 617 -25.42 7.78 16.90
CA ASP A 617 -25.79 9.08 17.45
C ASP A 617 -24.72 9.67 18.38
N VAL A 618 -24.15 8.85 19.28
CA VAL A 618 -23.03 9.28 20.15
C VAL A 618 -21.82 9.70 19.33
N LEU A 619 -21.47 8.95 18.28
CA LEU A 619 -20.37 9.30 17.39
C LEU A 619 -20.63 10.63 16.68
N LEU A 620 -21.80 10.77 16.05
CA LEU A 620 -22.16 11.88 15.18
C LEU A 620 -22.38 13.20 15.91
N LYS A 621 -22.68 13.17 17.22
CA LYS A 621 -22.94 14.35 18.04
C LYS A 621 -21.83 15.41 17.98
N HIS A 622 -20.59 15.00 17.72
CA HIS A 622 -19.41 15.87 17.70
C HIS A 622 -19.07 16.46 16.32
N PHE A 623 -19.81 16.06 15.28
CA PHE A 623 -19.55 16.44 13.89
C PHE A 623 -20.66 17.37 13.36
N SER A 624 -20.45 18.68 13.44
CA SER A 624 -21.49 19.69 13.13
C SER A 624 -21.51 20.18 11.68
N ASN A 625 -20.38 20.09 10.95
CA ASN A 625 -20.22 20.66 9.60
C ASN A 625 -19.95 19.61 8.49
N LEU A 626 -20.48 18.39 8.67
CA LEU A 626 -20.34 17.34 7.65
C LEU A 626 -21.04 17.74 6.35
N HIS A 627 -20.35 17.47 5.24
CA HIS A 627 -20.83 17.61 3.86
C HIS A 627 -21.15 16.24 3.24
N SER A 628 -20.39 15.20 3.58
CA SER A 628 -20.64 13.82 3.14
C SER A 628 -20.55 12.85 4.32
N LEU A 629 -21.55 11.99 4.46
CA LEU A 629 -21.65 10.99 5.52
C LEU A 629 -22.03 9.63 4.92
N SER A 630 -21.17 8.63 5.11
CA SER A 630 -21.48 7.24 4.79
C SER A 630 -21.54 6.38 6.04
N LEU A 631 -22.67 5.70 6.23
CA LEU A 631 -22.95 4.77 7.31
C LEU A 631 -23.39 3.40 6.76
N ASP A 632 -22.89 3.03 5.59
CA ASP A 632 -23.29 1.81 4.90
C ASP A 632 -22.90 0.55 5.69
N PHE A 633 -23.64 -0.54 5.50
CA PHE A 633 -23.36 -1.85 6.10
C PHE A 633 -23.27 -1.82 7.63
N ASN A 634 -24.15 -1.06 8.29
CA ASN A 634 -24.25 -1.02 9.75
C ASN A 634 -25.53 -1.74 10.24
N ALA A 635 -25.79 -1.67 11.55
CA ALA A 635 -26.97 -2.27 12.19
C ALA A 635 -27.99 -1.18 12.59
N LEU A 636 -28.14 -0.13 11.77
CA LEU A 636 -29.05 0.99 12.06
C LEU A 636 -30.50 0.56 11.86
N GLN A 637 -31.30 0.64 12.93
CA GLN A 637 -32.74 0.38 12.89
C GLN A 637 -33.57 1.66 12.66
N SER A 638 -33.00 2.82 12.96
CA SER A 638 -33.60 4.15 12.75
C SER A 638 -32.51 5.16 12.40
N LEU A 639 -32.92 6.31 11.84
CA LEU A 639 -32.02 7.43 11.54
C LEU A 639 -31.57 8.10 12.87
N PRO A 640 -30.25 8.23 13.13
CA PRO A 640 -29.74 8.96 14.29
C PRO A 640 -30.21 10.42 14.34
N GLU A 641 -30.59 10.93 15.52
CA GLU A 641 -31.10 12.30 15.69
C GLU A 641 -30.07 13.37 15.34
N SER A 642 -28.78 13.09 15.59
CA SER A 642 -27.68 13.99 15.31
C SER A 642 -27.56 14.36 13.82
N ILE A 643 -28.02 13.49 12.91
CA ILE A 643 -28.05 13.80 11.47
C ILE A 643 -28.93 15.02 11.19
N GLY A 644 -30.05 15.17 11.90
CA GLY A 644 -30.96 16.31 11.73
C GLY A 644 -30.37 17.67 12.13
N ARG A 645 -29.17 17.71 12.71
CA ARG A 645 -28.43 18.94 13.05
C ARG A 645 -27.40 19.35 11.98
N MET A 646 -27.10 18.46 11.02
CA MET A 646 -26.04 18.65 10.02
C MET A 646 -26.51 19.45 8.81
N THR A 647 -26.79 20.74 9.01
CA THR A 647 -27.37 21.62 7.96
C THR A 647 -26.52 21.79 6.69
N GLN A 648 -25.23 21.42 6.73
CA GLN A 648 -24.31 21.49 5.60
C GLN A 648 -24.23 20.19 4.78
N LEU A 649 -24.95 19.14 5.19
CA LEU A 649 -24.86 17.82 4.58
C LEU A 649 -25.43 17.84 3.15
N ARG A 650 -24.63 17.38 2.19
CA ARG A 650 -24.97 17.25 0.77
C ARG A 650 -25.15 15.81 0.35
N GLU A 651 -24.41 14.89 0.95
CA GLU A 651 -24.44 13.47 0.63
C GLU A 651 -24.67 12.64 1.89
N LEU A 652 -25.68 11.78 1.85
CA LEU A 652 -25.99 10.83 2.92
C LEU A 652 -26.21 9.44 2.34
N SER A 653 -25.35 8.50 2.74
CA SER A 653 -25.48 7.08 2.38
C SER A 653 -25.71 6.21 3.61
N LEU A 654 -26.76 5.40 3.56
CA LEU A 654 -27.21 4.51 4.63
C LEU A 654 -27.42 3.07 4.12
N ARG A 655 -26.74 2.71 3.04
CA ARG A 655 -26.95 1.45 2.30
C ARG A 655 -26.81 0.22 3.20
N HIS A 656 -27.58 -0.84 2.95
CA HIS A 656 -27.49 -2.11 3.67
C HIS A 656 -27.61 -1.97 5.20
N ASN A 657 -28.58 -1.18 5.66
CA ASN A 657 -28.97 -1.11 7.07
C ASN A 657 -30.40 -1.64 7.27
N PRO A 658 -30.70 -2.31 8.40
CA PRO A 658 -32.05 -2.78 8.73
C PRO A 658 -32.98 -1.63 9.19
N LEU A 659 -32.98 -0.51 8.47
CA LEU A 659 -33.71 0.70 8.81
C LEU A 659 -35.22 0.50 8.67
N VAL A 660 -35.96 0.82 9.73
CA VAL A 660 -37.41 1.01 9.70
C VAL A 660 -37.69 2.49 9.56
N TRP A 661 -38.30 2.89 8.45
CA TRP A 661 -38.57 4.31 8.18
C TRP A 661 -39.77 4.80 8.97
N THR A 662 -39.60 5.90 9.70
CA THR A 662 -40.64 6.48 10.58
C THR A 662 -40.80 7.98 10.33
N ASP A 663 -41.88 8.58 10.84
CA ASP A 663 -42.08 10.04 10.77
C ASP A 663 -40.97 10.83 11.46
N GLN A 664 -40.29 10.24 12.45
CA GLN A 664 -39.11 10.83 13.08
C GLN A 664 -37.93 10.93 12.10
N CYS A 665 -37.74 9.93 11.24
CA CYS A 665 -36.72 9.97 10.17
C CYS A 665 -37.04 11.12 9.20
N ASN A 666 -38.31 11.27 8.83
CA ASN A 666 -38.80 12.38 8.01
C ASN A 666 -38.57 13.75 8.66
N ALA A 667 -38.74 13.88 9.97
CA ALA A 667 -38.48 15.11 10.71
C ALA A 667 -36.98 15.45 10.72
N GLY A 668 -36.10 14.44 10.87
CA GLY A 668 -34.65 14.61 10.81
C GLY A 668 -34.16 15.14 9.46
N LEU A 669 -34.67 14.60 8.35
CA LEU A 669 -34.25 15.04 7.01
C LEU A 669 -34.78 16.42 6.61
N ARG A 670 -35.88 16.91 7.19
CA ARG A 670 -36.45 18.24 6.86
C ARG A 670 -35.48 19.40 7.11
N ASN A 671 -34.56 19.25 8.06
CA ASN A 671 -33.56 20.26 8.37
C ASN A 671 -32.37 20.27 7.38
N LEU A 672 -32.26 19.25 6.53
CA LEU A 672 -31.17 19.08 5.56
C LEU A 672 -31.51 19.77 4.24
N SER A 673 -31.57 21.10 4.25
CA SER A 673 -31.95 21.90 3.08
C SER A 673 -30.94 21.87 1.92
N ARG A 674 -29.72 21.36 2.15
CA ARG A 674 -28.63 21.25 1.17
C ARG A 674 -28.38 19.83 0.68
N LEU A 675 -29.21 18.86 1.06
CA LEU A 675 -29.00 17.46 0.70
C LEU A 675 -29.25 17.25 -0.79
N GLU A 676 -28.20 16.91 -1.54
CA GLU A 676 -28.20 16.66 -2.98
C GLU A 676 -28.31 15.16 -3.30
N VAL A 677 -27.71 14.29 -2.47
CA VAL A 677 -27.67 12.83 -2.69
C VAL A 677 -28.13 12.10 -1.44
N LEU A 678 -29.09 11.19 -1.61
CA LEU A 678 -29.58 10.29 -0.56
C LEU A 678 -29.61 8.85 -1.07
N ASP A 679 -28.82 7.97 -0.46
CA ASP A 679 -28.81 6.53 -0.73
C ASP A 679 -29.37 5.74 0.46
N LEU A 680 -30.53 5.10 0.25
CA LEU A 680 -31.20 4.19 1.18
C LEU A 680 -31.30 2.77 0.60
N SER A 681 -30.45 2.43 -0.37
CA SER A 681 -30.51 1.14 -1.03
C SER A 681 -30.32 -0.02 -0.05
N PHE A 682 -31.08 -1.09 -0.23
CA PHE A 682 -31.09 -2.28 0.61
C PHE A 682 -31.54 -2.01 2.06
N CYS A 683 -32.34 -0.96 2.29
CA CYS A 683 -32.98 -0.70 3.57
C CYS A 683 -34.45 -1.12 3.57
N SER A 684 -34.93 -1.76 4.63
CA SER A 684 -36.31 -2.26 4.74
C SER A 684 -37.33 -1.15 5.06
N LEU A 685 -37.49 -0.18 4.15
CA LEU A 685 -38.35 0.99 4.35
C LEU A 685 -39.82 0.61 4.59
N GLY A 686 -40.30 -0.49 4.00
CA GLY A 686 -41.67 -0.98 4.16
C GLY A 686 -42.66 -0.49 3.09
N ARG A 687 -43.83 -1.14 3.02
CA ARG A 687 -44.76 -1.08 1.87
C ARG A 687 -45.40 0.30 1.63
N SER A 688 -45.62 1.08 2.69
CA SER A 688 -46.42 2.33 2.67
C SER A 688 -45.63 3.59 3.03
N THR A 689 -44.30 3.53 2.92
CA THR A 689 -43.43 4.59 3.44
C THR A 689 -43.52 5.86 2.60
N ARG A 690 -43.78 6.98 3.28
CA ARG A 690 -43.80 8.32 2.70
C ARG A 690 -42.50 9.02 3.07
N LEU A 691 -41.73 9.43 2.07
CA LEU A 691 -40.53 10.25 2.27
C LEU A 691 -40.94 11.74 2.34
N SER A 692 -40.31 12.51 3.23
CA SER A 692 -40.44 13.98 3.21
C SER A 692 -39.99 14.56 1.85
N PRO A 693 -40.68 15.57 1.30
CA PRO A 693 -40.24 16.25 0.10
C PRO A 693 -38.95 17.04 0.38
N LEU A 694 -37.85 16.65 -0.25
CA LEU A 694 -36.54 17.31 -0.15
C LEU A 694 -36.28 18.05 -1.47
N ASN A 695 -36.53 19.36 -1.50
CA ASN A 695 -36.57 20.12 -2.75
C ASN A 695 -35.19 20.25 -3.43
N ALA A 696 -34.09 20.24 -2.67
CA ALA A 696 -32.72 20.31 -3.17
C ALA A 696 -32.14 18.96 -3.62
N LEU A 697 -32.90 17.86 -3.46
CA LEU A 697 -32.43 16.51 -3.74
C LEU A 697 -32.31 16.28 -5.25
N ARG A 698 -31.13 15.86 -5.68
CA ARG A 698 -30.79 15.61 -7.10
C ARG A 698 -30.72 14.13 -7.41
N MET A 699 -30.25 13.30 -6.48
CA MET A 699 -30.15 11.86 -6.65
C MET A 699 -30.74 11.13 -5.45
N LEU A 700 -31.66 10.21 -5.72
CA LEU A 700 -32.32 9.38 -4.72
C LEU A 700 -32.20 7.91 -5.09
N PHE A 701 -31.54 7.13 -4.24
CA PHE A 701 -31.39 5.68 -4.42
C PHE A 701 -32.23 4.92 -3.39
N LEU A 702 -33.16 4.10 -3.89
CA LEU A 702 -34.11 3.30 -3.11
C LEU A 702 -34.12 1.84 -3.58
N ARG A 703 -33.00 1.34 -4.11
CA ARG A 703 -32.91 -0.02 -4.64
C ARG A 703 -33.19 -1.04 -3.54
N SER A 704 -33.96 -2.09 -3.81
CA SER A 704 -34.21 -3.19 -2.85
C SER A 704 -34.69 -2.73 -1.47
N THR A 705 -35.61 -1.77 -1.44
CA THR A 705 -36.18 -1.23 -0.19
C THR A 705 -37.53 -1.81 0.21
N GLY A 706 -38.12 -2.66 -0.64
CA GLY A 706 -39.40 -3.34 -0.39
C GLY A 706 -40.63 -2.45 -0.55
N ILE A 707 -40.50 -1.29 -1.20
CA ILE A 707 -41.62 -0.39 -1.49
C ILE A 707 -42.55 -0.99 -2.56
N GLU A 708 -43.87 -0.81 -2.40
CA GLU A 708 -44.89 -1.31 -3.34
C GLU A 708 -45.39 -0.23 -4.31
N ARG A 709 -45.08 1.04 -4.03
CA ARG A 709 -45.52 2.21 -4.83
C ARG A 709 -44.38 3.21 -4.98
N VAL A 710 -44.41 3.93 -6.09
CA VAL A 710 -43.50 5.08 -6.32
C VAL A 710 -43.78 6.15 -5.26
N PRO A 711 -42.76 6.77 -4.64
CA PRO A 711 -42.95 7.83 -3.66
C PRO A 711 -43.77 9.00 -4.21
N GLU A 712 -44.67 9.54 -3.39
CA GLU A 712 -45.38 10.79 -3.72
C GLU A 712 -44.41 11.96 -3.58
N TRP A 713 -43.89 12.45 -4.71
CA TRP A 713 -42.96 13.58 -4.76
C TRP A 713 -43.61 14.81 -5.40
N ASN A 714 -43.19 16.01 -4.99
CA ASN A 714 -43.60 17.22 -5.69
C ASN A 714 -42.72 17.45 -6.92
N TRP A 715 -43.06 16.76 -8.01
CA TRP A 715 -42.28 16.75 -9.24
C TRP A 715 -42.08 18.13 -9.88
N ARG A 716 -42.91 19.13 -9.54
CA ARG A 716 -42.83 20.49 -10.13
C ARG A 716 -41.77 21.40 -9.50
N SER A 717 -41.37 21.14 -8.26
CA SER A 717 -40.45 22.01 -7.50
C SER A 717 -39.22 21.26 -7.01
N SER A 718 -38.85 20.18 -7.69
CA SER A 718 -37.77 19.27 -7.29
C SER A 718 -36.65 19.32 -8.31
N ASP A 719 -35.41 19.43 -7.83
CA ASP A 719 -34.20 19.35 -8.65
C ASP A 719 -33.76 17.90 -8.94
N LEU A 720 -34.68 16.94 -8.81
CA LEU A 720 -34.37 15.51 -8.89
C LEU A 720 -34.04 15.12 -10.33
N MET A 721 -32.83 14.61 -10.51
CA MET A 721 -32.27 14.16 -11.79
C MET A 721 -32.26 12.64 -11.90
N LEU A 722 -32.11 11.93 -10.78
CA LEU A 722 -32.05 10.47 -10.74
C LEU A 722 -32.87 9.90 -9.59
N LEU A 723 -33.72 8.94 -9.92
CA LEU A 723 -34.49 8.14 -8.97
C LEU A 723 -34.28 6.64 -9.27
N ASP A 724 -33.52 5.96 -8.42
CA ASP A 724 -33.30 4.52 -8.53
C ASP A 724 -34.29 3.74 -7.66
N LEU A 725 -35.24 3.06 -8.30
CA LEU A 725 -36.25 2.20 -7.64
C LEU A 725 -36.04 0.72 -7.98
N ARG A 726 -34.83 0.31 -8.38
CA ARG A 726 -34.56 -1.08 -8.79
C ARG A 726 -34.86 -2.10 -7.68
N ASP A 727 -35.17 -3.33 -8.07
CA ASP A 727 -35.30 -4.49 -7.18
C ASP A 727 -36.34 -4.32 -6.05
N ASN A 728 -37.45 -3.60 -6.31
CA ASN A 728 -38.54 -3.37 -5.35
C ASN A 728 -39.79 -4.22 -5.65
N HIS A 729 -40.90 -3.97 -4.94
CA HIS A 729 -42.17 -4.68 -5.10
C HIS A 729 -43.24 -3.85 -5.81
N ILE A 730 -42.84 -2.90 -6.66
CA ILE A 730 -43.77 -2.03 -7.38
C ILE A 730 -44.48 -2.84 -8.46
N SER A 731 -45.80 -2.89 -8.41
CA SER A 731 -46.64 -3.64 -9.36
C SER A 731 -47.50 -2.76 -10.25
N ASP A 732 -48.05 -1.66 -9.72
CA ASP A 732 -48.83 -0.70 -10.50
C ASP A 732 -48.31 0.73 -10.32
N ILE A 733 -48.29 1.48 -11.42
CA ILE A 733 -48.04 2.91 -11.43
C ILE A 733 -49.27 3.56 -12.03
N THR A 734 -49.95 4.39 -11.24
CA THR A 734 -51.22 4.99 -11.62
C THR A 734 -51.03 6.00 -12.75
N THR A 735 -52.07 6.16 -13.59
CA THR A 735 -52.07 7.15 -14.68
C THR A 735 -51.87 8.58 -14.15
N GLN A 736 -52.35 8.88 -12.94
CA GLN A 736 -52.16 10.18 -12.31
C GLN A 736 -50.70 10.41 -11.89
N ALA A 737 -50.02 9.41 -11.32
CA ALA A 737 -48.60 9.49 -10.99
C ALA A 737 -47.76 9.68 -12.25
N LEU A 738 -48.05 8.91 -13.30
CA LEU A 738 -47.39 9.06 -14.60
C LEU A 738 -47.64 10.44 -15.22
N ALA A 739 -48.85 11.00 -15.12
CA ALA A 739 -49.16 12.33 -15.63
C ALA A 739 -48.51 13.47 -14.82
N LEU A 740 -48.20 13.24 -13.53
CA LEU A 740 -47.46 14.18 -12.70
C LEU A 740 -45.96 14.12 -13.00
N ILE A 741 -45.42 12.92 -13.19
CA ILE A 741 -44.05 12.68 -13.65
C ILE A 741 -43.85 13.28 -15.05
N ASP A 742 -44.78 13.04 -15.98
CA ASP A 742 -44.73 13.59 -17.36
C ASP A 742 -44.74 15.12 -17.41
N ARG A 743 -45.52 15.76 -16.52
CA ARG A 743 -45.51 17.23 -16.39
C ARG A 743 -44.18 17.78 -15.89
N SER A 744 -43.44 17.03 -15.07
CA SER A 744 -42.10 17.41 -14.58
C SER A 744 -40.98 17.13 -15.60
N LEU A 745 -41.12 16.05 -16.37
CA LEU A 745 -40.23 15.69 -17.49
C LEU A 745 -40.19 16.73 -18.62
N SER A 746 -41.07 17.73 -18.58
CA SER A 746 -41.11 18.84 -19.53
C SER A 746 -40.11 19.94 -19.18
N ASP A 747 -39.76 20.09 -17.89
CA ASP A 747 -38.86 21.13 -17.36
C ASP A 747 -37.54 20.56 -16.78
N ASN A 748 -37.53 19.32 -16.25
CA ASN A 748 -36.35 18.66 -15.64
C ASN A 748 -36.00 17.29 -16.25
N ARG A 749 -34.69 16.99 -16.37
CA ARG A 749 -34.13 15.72 -16.88
C ARG A 749 -34.14 14.61 -15.82
N LEU A 750 -35.34 14.18 -15.42
CA LEU A 750 -35.51 13.13 -14.41
C LEU A 750 -35.40 11.73 -15.02
N ASN A 751 -34.45 10.93 -14.54
CA ASN A 751 -34.28 9.52 -14.88
C ASN A 751 -34.82 8.62 -13.76
N ILE A 752 -35.63 7.61 -14.12
CA ILE A 752 -36.26 6.70 -13.15
C ILE A 752 -35.94 5.25 -13.51
N HIS A 753 -35.14 4.57 -12.69
CA HIS A 753 -34.83 3.15 -12.88
C HIS A 753 -35.86 2.27 -12.15
N LEU A 754 -36.52 1.35 -12.87
CA LEU A 754 -37.57 0.47 -12.30
C LEU A 754 -37.26 -1.03 -12.44
N ASN A 755 -36.06 -1.41 -12.88
CA ASN A 755 -35.71 -2.82 -13.12
C ASN A 755 -35.90 -3.69 -11.88
N GLY A 756 -36.22 -4.96 -12.05
CA GLY A 756 -36.36 -5.89 -10.92
C GLY A 756 -37.66 -5.73 -10.11
N ASN A 757 -38.61 -4.93 -10.60
CA ASN A 757 -39.94 -4.79 -10.01
C ASN A 757 -40.99 -5.68 -10.71
N PRO A 758 -41.97 -6.25 -9.97
CA PRO A 758 -43.06 -7.07 -10.53
C PRO A 758 -44.15 -6.20 -11.19
N LEU A 759 -43.77 -5.34 -12.13
CA LEU A 759 -44.68 -4.43 -12.83
C LEU A 759 -45.74 -5.21 -13.62
N SER A 760 -47.01 -4.81 -13.48
CA SER A 760 -48.12 -5.43 -14.18
C SER A 760 -48.04 -5.17 -15.69
N VAL A 761 -48.65 -6.05 -16.50
CA VAL A 761 -48.72 -5.87 -17.96
C VAL A 761 -49.42 -4.55 -18.32
N GLN A 762 -50.44 -4.15 -17.56
CA GLN A 762 -51.15 -2.88 -17.76
C GLN A 762 -50.24 -1.67 -17.51
N THR A 763 -49.37 -1.74 -16.50
CA THR A 763 -48.39 -0.69 -16.18
C THR A 763 -47.36 -0.56 -17.29
N HIS A 764 -46.86 -1.68 -17.80
CA HIS A 764 -45.92 -1.70 -18.93
C HIS A 764 -46.54 -1.08 -20.18
N GLU A 765 -47.79 -1.42 -20.50
CA GLU A 765 -48.49 -0.82 -21.63
C GLU A 765 -48.74 0.68 -21.43
N ARG A 766 -49.06 1.14 -20.22
CA ARG A 766 -49.17 2.59 -19.92
C ARG A 766 -47.84 3.32 -20.12
N ILE A 767 -46.75 2.77 -19.61
CA ILE A 767 -45.39 3.31 -19.78
C ILE A 767 -45.01 3.31 -21.27
N ARG A 768 -45.34 2.24 -21.99
CA ARG A 768 -45.10 2.10 -23.42
C ARG A 768 -45.88 3.13 -24.23
N VAL A 769 -47.18 3.29 -23.98
CA VAL A 769 -48.01 4.31 -24.65
C VAL A 769 -47.51 5.72 -24.37
N LEU A 770 -47.08 6.02 -23.14
CA LEU A 770 -46.42 7.30 -22.81
C LEU A 770 -45.10 7.50 -23.59
N ARG A 771 -44.33 6.43 -23.81
CA ARG A 771 -43.12 6.46 -24.65
C ARG A 771 -43.43 6.66 -26.12
N GLU A 772 -44.44 5.96 -26.64
CA GLU A 772 -44.79 5.94 -28.07
C GLU A 772 -45.52 7.23 -28.51
N GLN A 773 -46.29 7.87 -27.62
CA GLN A 773 -46.99 9.13 -27.91
C GLN A 773 -46.05 10.35 -27.99
N ARG A 774 -44.80 10.25 -27.52
CA ARG A 774 -43.74 11.23 -27.80
C ARG A 774 -42.74 10.61 -28.78
N TYR A 775 -42.62 11.17 -29.98
CA TYR A 775 -41.43 10.96 -30.82
C TYR A 775 -40.20 11.43 -30.02
N GLN A 776 -39.52 10.49 -29.35
CA GLN A 776 -38.32 10.58 -28.51
C GLN A 776 -38.58 9.97 -27.13
N SER A 777 -38.08 8.76 -26.94
CA SER A 777 -38.01 8.02 -25.68
C SER A 777 -37.29 8.81 -24.60
N ARG A 778 -38.01 9.65 -23.86
CA ARG A 778 -37.54 10.47 -22.72
C ARG A 778 -37.85 9.83 -21.36
N LEU A 779 -37.84 8.51 -21.32
CA LEU A 779 -38.05 7.73 -20.11
C LEU A 779 -36.84 6.83 -19.95
N GLY A 780 -35.91 7.18 -19.07
CA GLY A 780 -34.83 6.32 -18.58
C GLY A 780 -35.34 5.13 -17.73
N ILE A 781 -36.50 4.56 -18.07
CA ILE A 781 -36.95 3.28 -17.53
C ILE A 781 -36.14 2.21 -18.26
N SER A 782 -35.01 1.84 -17.68
CA SER A 782 -34.17 0.77 -18.20
C SER A 782 -35.01 -0.50 -18.44
N HIS A 783 -34.60 -1.30 -19.42
CA HIS A 783 -35.36 -2.46 -19.87
C HIS A 783 -35.67 -3.40 -18.70
N ASN A 784 -36.96 -3.60 -18.41
CA ASN A 784 -37.39 -4.65 -17.51
C ASN A 784 -37.05 -6.01 -18.16
N ARG A 785 -36.00 -6.69 -17.69
CA ARG A 785 -35.71 -8.06 -18.11
C ARG A 785 -35.42 -8.91 -16.86
N LEU A 786 -36.40 -9.75 -16.57
CA LEU A 786 -36.40 -10.96 -15.73
C LEU A 786 -35.09 -11.22 -14.96
N LEU A 787 -35.15 -11.02 -13.65
CA LEU A 787 -34.13 -11.50 -12.72
C LEU A 787 -34.10 -13.03 -12.67
N HIS A 788 -32.87 -13.53 -12.57
CA HIS A 788 -32.47 -14.83 -12.01
C HIS A 788 -32.79 -16.10 -12.80
N GLN A 789 -31.91 -16.41 -13.75
CA GLN A 789 -31.19 -17.68 -13.63
C GLN A 789 -29.74 -17.37 -13.30
N GLU A 790 -29.26 -17.90 -12.18
CA GLU A 790 -27.84 -18.08 -11.90
C GLU A 790 -27.24 -18.92 -13.04
N THR A 791 -26.06 -18.56 -13.57
CA THR A 791 -25.27 -19.28 -14.62
C THR A 791 -25.51 -19.10 -16.15
N PRO A 792 -25.88 -17.91 -16.69
CA PRO A 792 -25.69 -17.61 -18.13
C PRO A 792 -24.53 -16.65 -18.45
N ALA A 793 -24.14 -15.74 -17.56
CA ALA A 793 -23.18 -14.66 -17.87
C ALA A 793 -21.76 -15.18 -18.13
N LEU A 794 -21.22 -16.02 -17.23
CA LEU A 794 -19.89 -16.62 -17.40
C LEU A 794 -19.79 -17.43 -18.71
N LYS A 795 -20.79 -18.28 -19.02
CA LYS A 795 -20.83 -19.03 -20.30
C LYS A 795 -20.86 -18.11 -21.53
N THR A 796 -21.45 -16.92 -21.41
CA THR A 796 -21.52 -15.94 -22.50
C THR A 796 -20.16 -15.30 -22.79
N TRP A 797 -19.34 -15.08 -21.74
CA TRP A 797 -18.02 -14.45 -21.83
C TRP A 797 -16.86 -15.45 -22.03
N LEU A 798 -17.03 -16.74 -21.68
CA LEU A 798 -15.99 -17.77 -21.82
C LEU A 798 -15.70 -18.20 -23.26
N GLY A 799 -16.63 -17.99 -24.21
CA GLY A 799 -16.41 -18.24 -25.64
C GLY A 799 -15.89 -19.65 -25.99
N SER A 800 -15.17 -19.78 -27.10
CA SER A 800 -14.49 -21.02 -27.55
C SER A 800 -13.03 -21.11 -27.07
N ALA A 801 -12.77 -20.80 -25.78
CA ALA A 801 -11.43 -20.88 -25.20
C ALA A 801 -10.96 -22.36 -25.03
N SER A 802 -9.64 -22.60 -25.04
CA SER A 802 -9.06 -23.94 -24.83
C SER A 802 -9.28 -24.44 -23.39
N GLY A 803 -9.17 -25.75 -23.15
CA GLY A 803 -9.47 -26.38 -21.85
C GLY A 803 -8.68 -25.80 -20.66
N GLU A 804 -7.43 -25.42 -20.89
CA GLU A 804 -6.54 -24.85 -19.87
C GLU A 804 -6.88 -23.37 -19.57
N GLN A 805 -7.21 -22.59 -20.62
CA GLN A 805 -7.67 -21.20 -20.48
C GLN A 805 -9.04 -21.11 -19.79
N LEU A 806 -9.91 -22.11 -19.99
CA LEU A 806 -11.21 -22.20 -19.34
C LEU A 806 -11.07 -22.32 -17.82
N ALA A 807 -10.17 -23.17 -17.33
CA ALA A 807 -9.94 -23.34 -15.90
C ALA A 807 -9.42 -22.04 -15.26
N ALA A 808 -8.37 -21.44 -15.84
CA ALA A 808 -7.77 -20.21 -15.33
C ALA A 808 -8.76 -19.03 -15.31
N ARG A 809 -9.54 -18.83 -16.39
CA ARG A 809 -10.55 -17.77 -16.48
C ARG A 809 -11.74 -17.99 -15.56
N THR A 810 -12.13 -19.25 -15.35
CA THR A 810 -13.19 -19.59 -14.41
C THR A 810 -12.74 -19.29 -12.99
N GLU A 811 -11.53 -19.68 -12.61
CA GLU A 811 -10.97 -19.36 -11.29
C GLU A 811 -10.85 -17.85 -11.07
N LEU A 812 -10.31 -17.11 -12.05
CA LEU A 812 -10.18 -15.65 -11.98
C LEU A 812 -11.54 -14.96 -11.82
N TRP A 813 -12.56 -15.40 -12.56
CA TRP A 813 -13.92 -14.87 -12.44
C TRP A 813 -14.48 -15.03 -11.02
N HIS A 814 -14.35 -16.22 -10.43
CA HIS A 814 -14.82 -16.47 -9.06
C HIS A 814 -14.02 -15.64 -8.04
N ASN A 815 -12.69 -15.56 -8.19
CA ASN A 815 -11.85 -14.77 -7.29
C ASN A 815 -12.24 -13.28 -7.26
N VAL A 816 -12.56 -12.69 -8.42
CA VAL A 816 -13.01 -11.28 -8.50
C VAL A 816 -14.47 -11.14 -8.04
N GLN A 817 -15.32 -12.12 -8.31
CA GLN A 817 -16.72 -12.13 -7.85
C GLN A 817 -16.84 -12.24 -6.33
N ASP A 818 -15.94 -12.98 -5.69
CA ASP A 818 -15.91 -13.18 -4.24
C ASP A 818 -15.34 -11.98 -3.46
N CYS A 819 -14.88 -10.94 -4.17
CA CYS A 819 -14.45 -9.68 -3.56
C CYS A 819 -15.65 -8.83 -3.10
N SER A 820 -15.50 -8.10 -2.00
CA SER A 820 -16.54 -7.19 -1.50
C SER A 820 -16.78 -6.03 -2.48
N GLY A 821 -18.06 -5.69 -2.72
CA GLY A 821 -18.45 -4.60 -3.63
C GLY A 821 -18.45 -4.96 -5.12
N SER A 822 -18.21 -6.24 -5.48
CA SER A 822 -18.12 -6.71 -6.88
C SER A 822 -19.47 -6.77 -7.61
N THR A 823 -20.60 -6.76 -6.89
CA THR A 823 -21.94 -7.02 -7.46
C THR A 823 -22.32 -6.05 -8.56
N ASP A 824 -22.07 -4.75 -8.37
CA ASP A 824 -22.41 -3.72 -9.34
C ASP A 824 -21.47 -3.78 -10.56
N PHE A 825 -20.21 -4.17 -10.37
CA PHE A 825 -19.27 -4.42 -11.46
C PHE A 825 -19.73 -5.57 -12.36
N PHE A 826 -20.13 -6.71 -11.79
CA PHE A 826 -20.66 -7.84 -12.57
C PHE A 826 -22.02 -7.53 -13.20
N GLN A 827 -22.82 -6.64 -12.61
CA GLN A 827 -24.04 -6.14 -13.23
C GLN A 827 -23.73 -5.33 -14.50
N VAL A 828 -22.75 -4.41 -14.45
CA VAL A 828 -22.30 -3.66 -15.65
C VAL A 828 -21.82 -4.64 -16.73
N LEU A 829 -21.04 -5.67 -16.37
CA LEU A 829 -20.60 -6.70 -17.32
C LEU A 829 -21.76 -7.50 -17.91
N SER A 830 -22.78 -7.81 -17.12
CA SER A 830 -24.01 -8.44 -17.62
C SER A 830 -24.75 -7.52 -18.59
N ASP A 831 -24.88 -6.24 -18.25
CA ASP A 831 -25.61 -5.24 -19.04
C ASP A 831 -24.90 -4.93 -20.38
N LEU A 832 -23.57 -5.01 -20.42
CA LEU A 832 -22.77 -4.87 -21.65
C LEU A 832 -23.13 -5.91 -22.72
N THR A 833 -23.68 -7.07 -22.36
CA THR A 833 -24.16 -8.07 -23.33
C THR A 833 -25.32 -7.56 -24.19
N THR A 834 -25.94 -6.46 -23.80
CA THR A 834 -27.03 -5.80 -24.54
C THR A 834 -26.60 -4.53 -25.28
N SER A 835 -25.32 -4.17 -25.20
CA SER A 835 -24.77 -2.98 -25.86
C SER A 835 -24.61 -3.16 -27.38
N ALA A 836 -24.59 -2.05 -28.12
CA ALA A 836 -24.26 -2.05 -29.56
C ALA A 836 -22.92 -2.75 -29.84
N ASP A 837 -21.92 -2.52 -28.98
CA ASP A 837 -20.59 -3.12 -29.12
C ASP A 837 -20.66 -4.66 -29.05
N PHE A 838 -21.55 -5.24 -28.24
CA PHE A 838 -21.74 -6.69 -28.16
C PHE A 838 -22.38 -7.29 -29.43
N PHE A 839 -23.36 -6.58 -30.02
CA PHE A 839 -24.01 -7.02 -31.25
C PHE A 839 -23.13 -6.84 -32.49
N ASN A 840 -22.32 -5.78 -32.53
CA ASN A 840 -21.48 -5.43 -33.67
C ASN A 840 -20.13 -6.18 -33.67
N ASP A 841 -19.46 -6.32 -32.52
CA ASP A 841 -18.14 -6.97 -32.41
C ASP A 841 -17.93 -7.66 -31.05
N ARG A 842 -18.60 -8.82 -30.89
CA ARG A 842 -18.53 -9.64 -29.67
C ARG A 842 -17.10 -10.07 -29.31
N LYS A 843 -16.25 -10.38 -30.29
CA LYS A 843 -14.90 -10.90 -30.04
C LYS A 843 -14.02 -9.81 -29.44
N ALA A 844 -14.04 -8.59 -30.00
CA ALA A 844 -13.27 -7.47 -29.46
C ALA A 844 -13.75 -7.06 -28.06
N LEU A 845 -15.07 -7.04 -27.82
CA LEU A 845 -15.62 -6.72 -26.50
C LEU A 845 -15.24 -7.77 -25.45
N THR A 846 -15.28 -9.06 -25.81
CA THR A 846 -14.87 -10.14 -24.91
C THR A 846 -13.40 -10.02 -24.50
N THR A 847 -12.51 -9.71 -25.45
CA THR A 847 -11.09 -9.45 -25.13
C THR A 847 -10.93 -8.27 -24.16
N ARG A 848 -11.65 -7.15 -24.39
CA ARG A 848 -11.60 -5.96 -23.52
C ARG A 848 -12.06 -6.26 -22.09
N VAL A 849 -13.15 -7.02 -21.93
CA VAL A 849 -13.67 -7.43 -20.62
C VAL A 849 -12.65 -8.31 -19.87
N TRP A 850 -12.03 -9.29 -20.55
CA TRP A 850 -11.02 -10.12 -19.91
C TRP A 850 -9.76 -9.35 -19.53
N THR A 851 -9.28 -8.41 -20.38
CA THR A 851 -8.16 -7.53 -20.02
C THR A 851 -8.47 -6.69 -18.77
N MET A 852 -9.71 -6.19 -18.64
CA MET A 852 -10.14 -5.46 -17.45
C MET A 852 -10.18 -6.36 -16.21
N MET A 853 -10.69 -7.59 -16.34
CA MET A 853 -10.73 -8.52 -15.21
C MET A 853 -9.34 -8.99 -14.77
N GLU A 854 -8.44 -9.26 -15.73
CA GLU A 854 -7.03 -9.59 -15.46
C GLU A 854 -6.36 -8.43 -14.71
N ALA A 855 -6.51 -7.18 -15.19
CA ALA A 855 -5.97 -6.01 -14.51
C ALA A 855 -6.57 -5.80 -13.09
N ALA A 856 -7.87 -6.09 -12.90
CA ALA A 856 -8.52 -6.01 -11.59
C ALA A 856 -8.08 -7.13 -10.63
N ALA A 857 -7.77 -8.32 -11.16
CA ALA A 857 -7.22 -9.44 -10.38
C ALA A 857 -5.76 -9.21 -10.00
N GLU A 858 -5.03 -8.40 -10.77
CA GLU A 858 -3.63 -8.08 -10.52
C GLU A 858 -3.41 -6.93 -9.53
N ASN A 859 -4.40 -6.05 -9.32
CA ASN A 859 -4.22 -4.86 -8.47
C ASN A 859 -5.48 -4.50 -7.68
N GLY A 860 -5.40 -4.59 -6.35
CA GLY A 860 -6.50 -4.25 -5.45
C GLY A 860 -6.96 -2.79 -5.43
N GLU A 861 -6.09 -1.81 -5.69
CA GLU A 861 -6.46 -0.39 -5.74
C GLU A 861 -7.26 -0.09 -7.01
N LEU A 862 -6.79 -0.57 -8.17
CA LEU A 862 -7.55 -0.49 -9.42
C LEU A 862 -8.89 -1.21 -9.28
N ARG A 863 -8.91 -2.40 -8.67
CA ARG A 863 -10.15 -3.15 -8.41
C ARG A 863 -11.16 -2.33 -7.59
N ARG A 864 -10.74 -1.71 -6.49
CA ARG A 864 -11.60 -0.81 -5.69
C ARG A 864 -12.11 0.37 -6.51
N GLN A 865 -11.25 1.03 -7.27
CA GLN A 865 -11.66 2.14 -8.14
C GLN A 865 -12.67 1.71 -9.22
N LEU A 866 -12.52 0.52 -9.79
CA LEU A 866 -13.47 -0.04 -10.75
C LEU A 866 -14.81 -0.39 -10.10
N PHE A 867 -14.80 -0.96 -8.89
CA PHE A 867 -16.02 -1.25 -8.14
C PHE A 867 -16.76 0.03 -7.72
N ASP A 868 -16.04 1.04 -7.25
CA ASP A 868 -16.61 2.33 -6.87
C ASP A 868 -17.22 3.05 -8.09
N LEU A 869 -16.55 3.01 -9.25
CA LEU A 869 -17.10 3.53 -10.50
C LEU A 869 -18.37 2.79 -10.94
N ALA A 870 -18.44 1.47 -10.73
CA ALA A 870 -19.62 0.68 -11.05
C ALA A 870 -20.80 0.99 -10.10
N ALA A 871 -20.50 1.22 -8.82
CA ALA A 871 -21.48 1.47 -7.76
C ALA A 871 -22.04 2.92 -7.79
N HIS A 872 -21.27 3.89 -8.27
CA HIS A 872 -21.65 5.31 -8.33
C HIS A 872 -21.52 5.87 -9.76
N PRO A 873 -22.45 5.53 -10.67
CA PRO A 873 -22.44 6.08 -12.01
C PRO A 873 -22.64 7.61 -11.95
N GLN A 874 -21.57 8.37 -12.14
CA GLN A 874 -21.60 9.85 -12.16
C GLN A 874 -22.42 10.43 -13.34
N THR A 875 -22.92 9.58 -14.22
CA THR A 875 -23.67 9.96 -15.41
C THR A 875 -25.13 9.57 -15.26
N CYS A 876 -26.00 10.56 -15.33
CA CYS A 876 -27.45 10.39 -15.37
C CYS A 876 -27.86 9.32 -16.41
N GLY A 877 -28.66 8.33 -15.98
CA GLY A 877 -29.60 7.54 -16.79
C GLY A 877 -29.06 6.50 -17.76
N ASP A 878 -28.26 6.86 -18.76
CA ASP A 878 -28.16 6.07 -20.00
C ASP A 878 -26.72 5.77 -20.49
N GLY A 879 -25.73 5.86 -19.60
CA GLY A 879 -24.31 5.84 -19.97
C GLY A 879 -23.52 4.53 -19.80
N LEU A 880 -24.08 3.33 -20.00
CA LEU A 880 -23.33 2.05 -19.80
C LEU A 880 -22.00 2.00 -20.59
N ALA A 881 -21.99 2.48 -21.84
CA ALA A 881 -20.79 2.56 -22.66
C ALA A 881 -19.78 3.62 -22.15
N LEU A 882 -20.26 4.67 -21.47
CA LEU A 882 -19.42 5.70 -20.86
C LEU A 882 -18.77 5.18 -19.58
N ILE A 883 -19.53 4.48 -18.73
CA ILE A 883 -19.02 3.85 -17.50
C ILE A 883 -17.94 2.82 -17.84
N PHE A 884 -18.21 1.94 -18.80
CA PHE A 884 -17.21 0.96 -19.25
C PHE A 884 -16.01 1.65 -19.90
N GLY A 885 -16.21 2.70 -20.70
CA GLY A 885 -15.13 3.49 -21.27
C GLY A 885 -14.25 4.18 -20.22
N ASP A 886 -14.84 4.71 -19.15
CA ASP A 886 -14.11 5.36 -18.07
C ASP A 886 -13.32 4.32 -17.22
N MET A 887 -13.86 3.11 -17.05
CA MET A 887 -13.14 1.97 -16.48
C MET A 887 -11.95 1.55 -17.36
N GLU A 888 -12.13 1.47 -18.68
CA GLU A 888 -11.05 1.18 -19.63
C GLU A 888 -9.94 2.22 -19.59
N VAL A 889 -10.27 3.49 -19.39
CA VAL A 889 -9.26 4.54 -19.20
C VAL A 889 -8.39 4.25 -17.97
N ARG A 890 -9.00 3.86 -16.83
CA ARG A 890 -8.23 3.52 -15.63
C ARG A 890 -7.35 2.29 -15.83
N VAL A 891 -7.89 1.26 -16.47
CA VAL A 891 -7.13 0.05 -16.84
C VAL A 891 -5.99 0.39 -17.81
N GLY A 892 -6.22 1.30 -18.78
CA GLY A 892 -5.21 1.73 -19.74
C GLY A 892 -4.08 2.52 -19.11
N VAL A 893 -4.40 3.47 -18.21
CA VAL A 893 -3.38 4.21 -17.44
C VAL A 893 -2.56 3.22 -16.62
N PHE A 894 -3.23 2.28 -15.96
CA PHE A 894 -2.57 1.21 -15.21
C PHE A 894 -1.66 0.37 -16.10
N ALA A 895 -2.14 -0.15 -17.23
CA ALA A 895 -1.38 -1.00 -18.15
C ALA A 895 -0.11 -0.30 -18.68
N ILE A 896 -0.19 1.00 -18.98
CA ILE A 896 0.99 1.77 -19.42
C ILE A 896 2.03 1.88 -18.30
N THR A 897 1.57 2.12 -17.07
CA THR A 897 2.47 2.18 -15.90
C THR A 897 3.04 0.82 -15.51
N SER A 898 2.31 -0.28 -15.71
CA SER A 898 2.67 -1.61 -15.21
C SER A 898 3.41 -2.49 -16.22
N SER A 899 3.07 -2.43 -17.51
CA SER A 899 3.51 -3.43 -18.50
C SER A 899 4.41 -2.87 -19.60
N THR A 900 4.63 -1.55 -19.67
CA THR A 900 5.45 -0.95 -20.74
C THR A 900 6.92 -0.90 -20.33
N PRO A 901 7.86 -1.40 -21.18
CA PRO A 901 9.30 -1.28 -20.94
C PRO A 901 9.74 0.16 -20.69
N GLU A 902 10.73 0.36 -19.81
CA GLU A 902 11.14 1.68 -19.32
C GLU A 902 11.54 2.66 -20.45
N ALA A 903 12.05 2.12 -21.58
CA ALA A 903 12.41 2.89 -22.77
C ALA A 903 11.20 3.43 -23.58
N ALA A 904 10.08 2.70 -23.62
CA ALA A 904 8.88 3.05 -24.39
C ALA A 904 7.79 3.75 -23.55
N ARG A 905 7.84 3.58 -22.22
CA ARG A 905 6.94 4.20 -21.24
C ARG A 905 6.77 5.73 -21.39
N PRO A 906 7.81 6.53 -21.71
CA PRO A 906 7.68 7.99 -21.85
C PRO A 906 6.72 8.40 -22.96
N LEU A 907 6.87 7.73 -24.11
CA LEU A 907 6.09 8.01 -25.31
C LEU A 907 4.63 7.60 -25.11
N GLU A 908 4.39 6.44 -24.49
CA GLU A 908 3.05 5.93 -24.21
C GLU A 908 2.35 6.73 -23.09
N LEU A 909 3.06 7.13 -22.03
CA LEU A 909 2.52 8.03 -21.00
C LEU A 909 2.16 9.40 -21.57
N PHE A 910 3.02 9.98 -22.42
CA PHE A 910 2.71 11.26 -23.06
C PHE A 910 1.51 11.14 -24.00
N LYS A 911 1.46 10.10 -24.85
CA LYS A 911 0.31 9.80 -25.72
C LYS A 911 -0.98 9.65 -24.91
N MET A 912 -0.92 8.95 -23.77
CA MET A 912 -2.06 8.77 -22.88
C MET A 912 -2.48 10.09 -22.24
N THR A 913 -1.55 10.87 -21.67
CA THR A 913 -1.87 12.15 -21.05
C THR A 913 -2.45 13.14 -22.07
N ARG A 914 -1.90 13.19 -23.28
CA ARG A 914 -2.47 13.93 -24.42
C ARG A 914 -3.88 13.45 -24.76
N SER A 915 -4.08 12.13 -24.82
CA SER A 915 -5.40 11.57 -25.08
C SER A 915 -6.42 11.87 -23.98
N LEU A 916 -6.01 11.96 -22.72
CA LEU A 916 -6.90 12.27 -21.59
C LEU A 916 -7.30 13.74 -21.62
N ASP A 917 -6.36 14.65 -21.91
CA ASP A 917 -6.69 16.07 -22.11
C ASP A 917 -7.66 16.25 -23.28
N ARG A 918 -7.42 15.57 -24.41
CA ARG A 918 -8.36 15.54 -25.55
C ARG A 918 -9.74 15.05 -25.13
N LEU A 919 -9.82 13.98 -24.33
CA LEU A 919 -11.09 13.43 -23.85
C LEU A 919 -11.83 14.43 -22.93
N ASP A 920 -11.11 15.11 -22.04
CA ASP A 920 -11.69 16.12 -21.15
C ASP A 920 -12.22 17.33 -21.95
N GLU A 921 -11.51 17.76 -22.99
CA GLU A 921 -11.99 18.83 -23.87
C GLU A 921 -13.18 18.39 -24.73
N VAL A 922 -13.17 17.16 -25.28
CA VAL A 922 -14.34 16.57 -25.96
C VAL A 922 -15.55 16.57 -25.03
N GLU A 923 -15.34 16.20 -23.76
CA GLU A 923 -16.39 16.17 -22.73
C GLU A 923 -16.89 17.59 -22.40
N LYS A 924 -16.02 18.59 -22.30
CA LYS A 924 -16.40 20.01 -22.11
C LYS A 924 -17.20 20.54 -23.30
N ILE A 925 -16.79 20.23 -24.53
CA ILE A 925 -17.48 20.63 -25.75
C ILE A 925 -18.86 19.96 -25.82
N ALA A 926 -18.93 18.65 -25.56
CA ALA A 926 -20.20 17.93 -25.52
C ALA A 926 -21.15 18.52 -24.47
N ARG A 927 -20.67 18.86 -23.26
CA ARG A 927 -21.48 19.53 -22.23
C ARG A 927 -21.91 20.94 -22.62
N ARG A 928 -21.05 21.70 -23.31
CA ARG A 928 -21.38 23.04 -23.83
C ARG A 928 -22.48 22.94 -24.89
N ASP A 929 -22.37 21.98 -25.81
CA ASP A 929 -23.38 21.71 -26.84
C ASP A 929 -24.71 21.25 -26.22
N ILE A 930 -24.67 20.33 -25.25
CA ILE A 930 -25.84 19.95 -24.46
C ILE A 930 -26.47 21.17 -23.79
N ALA A 931 -25.69 22.01 -23.11
CA ALA A 931 -26.19 23.21 -22.44
C ALA A 931 -26.85 24.19 -23.44
N LEU A 932 -26.24 24.43 -24.60
CA LEU A 932 -26.80 25.29 -25.66
C LEU A 932 -28.12 24.73 -26.19
N ARG A 933 -28.19 23.42 -26.43
CA ARG A 933 -29.43 22.77 -26.90
C ARG A 933 -30.53 22.79 -25.85
N MET A 934 -30.17 22.65 -24.56
CA MET A 934 -31.11 22.78 -23.43
C MET A 934 -31.67 24.21 -23.34
N THR A 935 -30.85 25.24 -23.49
CA THR A 935 -31.34 26.64 -23.52
C THR A 935 -32.25 26.96 -24.71
N SER A 936 -32.15 26.17 -25.78
CA SER A 936 -32.98 26.30 -26.99
C SER A 936 -34.26 25.45 -26.95
N ASN A 937 -34.61 24.87 -25.80
CA ASN A 937 -35.75 23.96 -25.61
C ASN A 937 -35.75 22.72 -26.54
N LYS A 938 -34.58 22.33 -27.07
CA LYS A 938 -34.43 21.13 -27.88
C LYS A 938 -34.26 19.91 -27.00
N THR A 939 -34.83 18.81 -27.46
CA THR A 939 -34.82 17.51 -26.79
C THR A 939 -33.49 16.80 -27.09
N VAL A 940 -32.68 16.48 -26.07
CA VAL A 940 -31.34 15.90 -26.28
C VAL A 940 -31.08 14.80 -25.28
N ASP A 941 -30.65 13.64 -25.78
CA ASP A 941 -30.06 12.56 -24.98
C ASP A 941 -28.58 12.87 -24.74
N GLU A 942 -28.21 13.12 -23.48
CA GLU A 942 -26.85 13.50 -23.10
C GLU A 942 -25.85 12.37 -23.30
N ALA A 943 -26.26 11.12 -23.06
CA ALA A 943 -25.39 9.96 -23.22
C ALA A 943 -25.11 9.74 -24.71
N GLU A 944 -26.14 9.82 -25.55
CA GLU A 944 -25.98 9.70 -27.01
C GLU A 944 -25.16 10.87 -27.58
N VAL A 945 -25.36 12.13 -27.15
CA VAL A 945 -24.52 13.26 -27.63
C VAL A 945 -23.06 13.10 -27.21
N ARG A 946 -22.80 12.76 -25.95
CA ARG A 946 -21.43 12.53 -25.47
C ARG A 946 -20.77 11.34 -26.18
N LEU A 947 -21.52 10.27 -26.41
CA LEU A 947 -21.05 9.11 -27.16
C LEU A 947 -20.83 9.45 -28.64
N ALA A 948 -21.64 10.31 -29.25
CA ALA A 948 -21.46 10.78 -30.63
C ALA A 948 -20.17 11.58 -30.79
N TYR A 949 -19.85 12.50 -29.87
CA TYR A 949 -18.57 13.22 -29.90
C TYR A 949 -17.39 12.29 -29.60
N ARG A 950 -17.50 11.38 -28.61
CA ARG A 950 -16.43 10.42 -28.28
C ARG A 950 -16.14 9.47 -29.45
N THR A 951 -17.16 8.84 -30.02
CA THR A 951 -17.00 7.90 -31.15
C THR A 951 -16.62 8.60 -32.46
N GLY A 952 -17.24 9.74 -32.76
CA GLY A 952 -16.98 10.53 -33.97
C GLY A 952 -15.56 11.12 -34.03
N LEU A 953 -14.99 11.47 -32.87
CA LEU A 953 -13.63 12.00 -32.76
C LEU A 953 -12.57 10.98 -32.35
N GLN A 954 -12.96 9.76 -31.97
CA GLN A 954 -12.07 8.72 -31.45
C GLN A 954 -10.85 8.49 -32.33
N VAL A 955 -11.08 8.16 -33.61
CA VAL A 955 -9.99 7.82 -34.56
C VAL A 955 -9.18 9.06 -34.91
N ARG A 956 -9.85 10.21 -35.06
CA ARG A 956 -9.22 11.48 -35.48
C ARG A 956 -8.34 12.11 -34.39
N LEU A 957 -8.74 11.97 -33.13
CA LEU A 957 -8.03 12.51 -31.97
C LEU A 957 -7.24 11.44 -31.19
N GLY A 958 -7.33 10.16 -31.57
CA GLY A 958 -6.66 9.07 -30.86
C GLY A 958 -7.07 9.00 -29.38
N LEU A 959 -8.37 8.98 -29.10
CA LEU A 959 -8.90 8.97 -27.73
C LEU A 959 -8.68 7.60 -27.04
N ALA A 960 -8.44 7.62 -25.73
CA ALA A 960 -8.09 6.46 -24.91
C ALA A 960 -9.26 5.47 -24.72
N SER A 961 -10.50 5.96 -24.78
CA SER A 961 -11.69 5.12 -24.75
C SER A 961 -11.84 4.37 -26.09
N ARG A 962 -12.01 3.04 -26.03
CA ARG A 962 -12.08 2.15 -27.20
C ARG A 962 -13.50 1.83 -27.69
N SER A 963 -14.53 2.53 -27.21
CA SER A 963 -15.91 2.32 -27.70
C SER A 963 -16.01 2.69 -29.17
N ARG A 964 -16.46 1.75 -30.02
CA ARG A 964 -16.45 1.89 -31.50
C ARG A 964 -17.84 2.07 -32.09
N SER A 965 -18.91 1.79 -31.35
CA SER A 965 -20.26 1.80 -31.92
C SER A 965 -21.31 2.43 -31.00
N MET A 966 -22.33 2.99 -31.65
CA MET A 966 -23.45 3.71 -31.05
C MET A 966 -24.73 3.24 -31.72
N LEU A 967 -25.79 2.93 -30.96
CA LEU A 967 -27.03 2.35 -31.50
C LEU A 967 -27.81 3.34 -32.37
N PHE A 968 -27.75 4.66 -32.10
CA PHE A 968 -28.55 5.65 -32.82
C PHE A 968 -27.81 6.98 -33.11
N ARG A 969 -26.86 6.97 -34.06
CA ARG A 969 -26.14 8.19 -34.52
C ARG A 969 -27.09 9.33 -34.95
N THR A 970 -28.28 9.00 -35.46
CA THR A 970 -29.31 9.95 -35.88
C THR A 970 -30.06 10.63 -34.73
N LEU A 971 -30.07 10.07 -33.51
CA LEU A 971 -30.76 10.64 -32.34
C LEU A 971 -29.93 11.71 -31.62
N ALA A 972 -28.59 11.64 -31.71
CA ALA A 972 -27.72 12.64 -31.09
C ALA A 972 -27.72 13.99 -31.80
N GLY A 973 -28.10 14.06 -33.08
CA GLY A 973 -28.16 15.34 -33.82
C GLY A 973 -26.85 16.12 -33.84
N VAL A 974 -25.70 15.46 -33.74
CA VAL A 974 -24.36 16.05 -33.90
C VAL A 974 -23.99 15.93 -35.38
N SER A 975 -23.76 17.06 -36.04
CA SER A 975 -23.38 17.09 -37.46
C SER A 975 -21.88 16.86 -37.62
N ASP A 976 -21.45 16.43 -38.81
CA ASP A 976 -20.03 16.31 -39.11
C ASP A 976 -19.31 17.69 -39.04
N ALA A 977 -20.03 18.80 -39.27
CA ALA A 977 -19.51 20.15 -39.08
C ALA A 977 -19.21 20.48 -37.61
N ASP A 978 -20.03 19.98 -36.67
CA ASP A 978 -19.81 20.14 -35.24
C ASP A 978 -18.59 19.34 -34.78
N LEU A 979 -18.42 18.12 -35.30
CA LEU A 979 -17.22 17.31 -35.09
C LEU A 979 -15.97 17.99 -35.65
N ASP A 980 -16.05 18.59 -36.85
CA ASP A 980 -14.95 19.34 -37.46
C ASP A 980 -14.61 20.64 -36.70
N SER A 981 -15.60 21.29 -36.10
CA SER A 981 -15.38 22.44 -35.22
C SER A 981 -14.68 22.02 -33.94
N ALA A 982 -15.18 20.97 -33.28
CA ALA A 982 -14.61 20.43 -32.05
C ALA A 982 -13.17 19.94 -32.26
N TYR A 983 -12.91 19.25 -33.37
CA TYR A 983 -11.56 18.81 -33.76
C TYR A 983 -10.59 19.99 -33.89
N ARG A 984 -11.00 21.06 -34.59
CA ARG A 984 -10.16 22.26 -34.76
C ARG A 984 -9.89 22.98 -33.45
N GLU A 985 -10.89 23.10 -32.57
CA GLU A 985 -10.74 23.72 -31.24
C GLU A 985 -9.71 22.97 -30.38
N ILE A 986 -9.79 21.63 -30.36
CA ILE A 986 -8.89 20.79 -29.56
C ILE A 986 -7.46 20.82 -30.10
N ILE A 987 -7.27 20.68 -31.42
CA ILE A 987 -5.93 20.71 -32.03
C ILE A 987 -5.28 22.09 -31.87
N ALA A 988 -6.04 23.19 -32.01
CA ALA A 988 -5.51 24.53 -31.79
C ALA A 988 -5.00 24.71 -30.34
N ARG A 989 -5.69 24.12 -29.36
CA ARG A 989 -5.32 24.19 -27.93
C ARG A 989 -4.00 23.50 -27.60
N GLU A 990 -3.62 22.44 -28.32
CA GLU A 990 -2.36 21.71 -28.06
C GLU A 990 -1.10 22.58 -28.25
N SER A 991 -1.21 23.64 -29.06
CA SER A 991 -0.13 24.62 -29.24
C SER A 991 -0.06 25.70 -28.15
N THR A 992 -0.99 25.69 -27.18
CA THR A 992 -1.11 26.75 -26.16
C THR A 992 -0.46 26.35 -24.83
N PRO A 993 0.03 27.31 -24.02
CA PRO A 993 0.57 27.03 -22.69
C PRO A 993 -0.41 26.31 -21.75
N ALA A 994 -1.72 26.55 -21.93
CA ALA A 994 -2.77 25.93 -21.12
C ALA A 994 -2.84 24.40 -21.28
N PHE A 995 -2.39 23.84 -22.41
CA PHE A 995 -2.27 22.39 -22.60
C PHE A 995 -1.18 21.82 -21.69
N PHE A 996 0.02 22.41 -21.71
CA PHE A 996 1.14 21.95 -20.88
C PHE A 996 0.89 22.15 -19.37
N GLU A 997 0.17 23.20 -18.99
CA GLU A 997 -0.28 23.38 -17.60
C GLU A 997 -1.27 22.29 -17.17
N SER A 998 -2.18 21.87 -18.06
CA SER A 998 -3.12 20.76 -17.82
C SER A 998 -2.40 19.41 -17.67
N LEU A 999 -1.35 19.17 -18.46
CA LEU A 999 -0.51 17.98 -18.35
C LEU A 999 0.16 17.90 -16.97
N ILE A 1000 0.78 19.00 -16.51
CA ILE A 1000 1.52 19.07 -15.23
C ILE A 1000 0.59 19.06 -14.01
N ALA A 1001 -0.66 19.46 -14.17
CA ALA A 1001 -1.67 19.36 -13.11
C ALA A 1001 -2.01 17.91 -12.74
N ARG A 1002 -1.66 16.93 -13.58
CA ARG A 1002 -1.87 15.50 -13.31
C ARG A 1002 -0.68 14.93 -12.54
N GLU A 1003 -0.95 14.41 -11.35
CA GLU A 1003 0.09 13.91 -10.41
C GLU A 1003 1.03 12.90 -11.07
N PHE A 1004 0.50 11.90 -11.77
CA PHE A 1004 1.32 10.86 -12.39
C PHE A 1004 2.30 11.37 -13.47
N TRP A 1005 1.97 12.46 -14.18
CA TRP A 1005 2.86 13.04 -15.19
C TRP A 1005 3.97 13.87 -14.56
N MET A 1006 3.63 14.66 -13.52
CA MET A 1006 4.63 15.43 -12.77
C MET A 1006 5.61 14.50 -12.04
N ASP A 1007 5.10 13.45 -11.39
CA ASP A 1007 5.93 12.47 -10.69
C ASP A 1007 6.90 11.77 -11.66
N TYR A 1008 6.42 11.41 -12.85
CA TYR A 1008 7.26 10.84 -13.90
C TYR A 1008 8.40 11.78 -14.30
N LEU A 1009 8.11 13.06 -14.56
CA LEU A 1009 9.12 14.04 -14.94
C LEU A 1009 10.18 14.23 -13.83
N GLU A 1010 9.74 14.33 -12.57
CA GLU A 1010 10.67 14.51 -11.44
C GLU A 1010 11.59 13.31 -11.21
N ILE A 1011 11.08 12.09 -11.41
CA ILE A 1011 11.86 10.86 -11.22
C ILE A 1011 12.85 10.67 -12.38
N ARG A 1012 12.38 10.75 -13.63
CA ARG A 1012 13.21 10.44 -14.81
C ARG A 1012 14.23 11.52 -15.12
N TYR A 1013 13.82 12.78 -15.06
CA TYR A 1013 14.68 13.94 -15.36
C TYR A 1013 15.24 14.56 -14.09
N ALA A 1014 15.45 13.76 -13.04
CA ALA A 1014 16.03 14.21 -11.79
C ALA A 1014 17.33 15.01 -12.01
N HIS A 1015 18.16 14.61 -12.99
CA HIS A 1015 19.39 15.30 -13.36
C HIS A 1015 19.19 16.70 -14.00
N GLU A 1016 18.04 16.99 -14.62
CA GLU A 1016 17.68 18.34 -15.09
C GLU A 1016 16.96 19.16 -14.01
N PHE A 1017 16.22 18.50 -13.12
CA PHE A 1017 15.56 19.18 -11.99
C PHE A 1017 16.55 19.55 -10.87
N GLU A 1018 17.61 18.78 -10.63
CA GLU A 1018 18.54 19.02 -9.53
C GLU A 1018 19.33 20.33 -9.69
N PRO A 1019 19.87 20.70 -10.88
CA PRO A 1019 20.48 22.01 -11.11
C PRO A 1019 19.50 23.18 -10.94
N VAL A 1020 18.20 22.96 -11.21
CA VAL A 1020 17.16 23.96 -10.99
C VAL A 1020 16.82 24.07 -9.50
N LYS A 1021 16.83 22.96 -8.76
CA LYS A 1021 16.53 22.89 -7.31
C LYS A 1021 17.71 23.37 -6.43
N ARG A 1022 18.95 23.13 -6.84
CA ARG A 1022 20.18 23.35 -6.06
C ARG A 1022 20.44 24.81 -5.64
N PRO A 1023 20.31 25.83 -6.50
CA PRO A 1023 20.51 27.23 -6.10
C PRO A 1023 19.53 27.69 -5.02
N PHE A 1024 18.32 27.13 -5.01
CA PHE A 1024 17.34 27.44 -3.97
C PHE A 1024 17.65 26.70 -2.66
N ALA A 1025 18.18 25.48 -2.73
CA ALA A 1025 18.67 24.76 -1.56
C ALA A 1025 19.89 25.45 -0.92
N GLU A 1026 20.83 25.95 -1.73
CA GLU A 1026 21.99 26.72 -1.27
C GLU A 1026 21.58 28.08 -0.68
N ARG A 1027 20.64 28.80 -1.31
CA ARG A 1027 20.07 30.03 -0.73
C ARG A 1027 19.34 29.80 0.59
N LEU A 1028 18.68 28.64 0.75
CA LEU A 1028 18.07 28.24 2.01
C LEU A 1028 19.13 27.89 3.06
N ALA A 1029 20.18 27.15 2.69
CA ALA A 1029 21.29 26.82 3.59
C ALA A 1029 22.04 28.07 4.09
N VAL A 1030 22.29 29.06 3.22
CA VAL A 1030 22.92 30.34 3.61
C VAL A 1030 22.03 31.14 4.56
N LEU A 1031 20.70 31.09 4.38
CA LEU A 1031 19.77 31.70 5.34
C LEU A 1031 19.76 30.96 6.68
N ASP A 1032 19.97 29.65 6.67
CA ASP A 1032 20.03 28.79 7.87
C ASP A 1032 21.34 28.91 8.67
N GLU A 1033 22.38 29.50 8.07
CA GLU A 1033 23.69 29.75 8.69
C GLU A 1033 23.82 31.16 9.30
N LEU A 1034 22.87 32.06 9.06
CA LEU A 1034 22.86 33.40 9.67
C LEU A 1034 22.54 33.31 11.17
N SER A 1035 23.37 33.95 12.00
CA SER A 1035 23.14 34.00 13.46
C SER A 1035 21.79 34.65 13.81
N PRO A 1036 21.08 34.17 14.87
CA PRO A 1036 19.80 34.73 15.34
C PRO A 1036 19.84 36.23 15.67
N ASP A 1037 21.03 36.78 15.94
CA ASP A 1037 21.23 38.21 16.25
C ASP A 1037 21.23 39.12 15.01
N MET A 1038 21.36 38.55 13.80
CA MET A 1038 21.50 39.31 12.55
C MET A 1038 20.21 39.42 11.73
N GLN A 1039 19.16 38.67 12.07
CA GLN A 1039 17.89 38.68 11.34
C GLN A 1039 16.75 38.28 12.26
N SER A 1040 15.60 38.96 12.19
CA SER A 1040 14.41 38.54 12.93
C SER A 1040 13.75 37.33 12.29
N ASP A 1041 13.10 36.48 13.09
CA ASP A 1041 12.38 35.28 12.60
C ASP A 1041 11.40 35.62 11.47
N GLN A 1042 10.74 36.78 11.53
CA GLN A 1042 9.85 37.27 10.49
C GLN A 1042 10.57 37.54 9.16
N GLN A 1043 11.74 38.18 9.20
CA GLN A 1043 12.55 38.45 8.01
C GLN A 1043 13.12 37.17 7.40
N TYR A 1044 13.42 36.16 8.22
CA TYR A 1044 13.84 34.83 7.76
C TYR A 1044 12.70 34.12 7.02
N LEU A 1045 11.50 34.06 7.62
CA LEU A 1045 10.31 33.41 7.03
C LEU A 1045 9.88 34.07 5.71
N ASP A 1046 9.92 35.40 5.62
CA ASP A 1046 9.57 36.11 4.38
C ASP A 1046 10.56 35.80 3.24
N ARG A 1047 11.85 35.61 3.56
CA ARG A 1047 12.89 35.25 2.59
C ARG A 1047 12.79 33.80 2.14
N VAL A 1048 12.42 32.88 3.05
CA VAL A 1048 12.11 31.47 2.74
C VAL A 1048 10.87 31.36 1.84
N LYS A 1049 9.80 32.13 2.13
CA LYS A 1049 8.59 32.19 1.28
C LYS A 1049 8.91 32.66 -0.13
N GLN A 1050 9.72 33.71 -0.26
CA GLN A 1050 10.15 34.20 -1.56
C GLN A 1050 10.91 33.13 -2.34
N ILE A 1051 11.87 32.45 -1.69
CA ILE A 1051 12.66 31.37 -2.30
C ILE A 1051 11.77 30.19 -2.71
N THR A 1052 10.79 29.80 -1.89
CA THR A 1052 9.89 28.67 -2.17
C THR A 1052 8.96 28.96 -3.36
N LYS A 1053 8.45 30.19 -3.46
CA LYS A 1053 7.62 30.63 -4.61
C LYS A 1053 8.43 30.69 -5.90
N GLU A 1054 9.66 31.21 -5.84
CA GLU A 1054 10.60 31.22 -6.96
C GLU A 1054 10.94 29.77 -7.39
N ARG A 1055 11.19 28.88 -6.42
CA ARG A 1055 11.45 27.46 -6.67
C ARG A 1055 10.28 26.75 -7.36
N MET A 1056 9.04 26.91 -6.88
CA MET A 1056 7.87 26.30 -7.52
C MET A 1056 7.67 26.80 -8.95
N ARG A 1057 7.89 28.10 -9.21
CA ARG A 1057 7.83 28.65 -10.57
C ARG A 1057 8.92 28.07 -11.46
N ALA A 1058 10.14 27.94 -10.95
CA ALA A 1058 11.26 27.36 -11.68
C ALA A 1058 11.03 25.87 -12.00
N ILE A 1059 10.51 25.09 -11.05
CA ILE A 1059 10.15 23.68 -11.24
C ILE A 1059 9.05 23.54 -12.30
N LYS A 1060 7.97 24.33 -12.21
CA LYS A 1060 6.90 24.32 -13.23
C LYS A 1060 7.42 24.71 -14.61
N ALA A 1061 8.25 25.75 -14.70
CA ALA A 1061 8.85 26.16 -15.97
C ALA A 1061 9.75 25.07 -16.57
N CYS A 1062 10.54 24.38 -15.73
CA CYS A 1062 11.34 23.23 -16.15
C CYS A 1062 10.46 22.08 -16.67
N ALA A 1063 9.41 21.73 -15.93
CA ALA A 1063 8.46 20.68 -16.31
C ALA A 1063 7.72 21.02 -17.63
N ILE A 1064 7.34 22.29 -17.85
CA ILE A 1064 6.73 22.75 -19.11
C ILE A 1064 7.74 22.60 -20.26
N LYS A 1065 8.98 23.06 -20.07
CA LYS A 1065 10.04 22.95 -21.08
C LYS A 1065 10.31 21.48 -21.48
N LEU A 1066 10.44 20.60 -20.50
CA LEU A 1066 10.63 19.15 -20.73
C LEU A 1066 9.42 18.53 -21.44
N SER A 1067 8.20 18.92 -21.05
CA SER A 1067 6.97 18.45 -21.69
C SER A 1067 6.88 18.90 -23.16
N ILE A 1068 7.35 20.12 -23.49
CA ILE A 1068 7.44 20.62 -24.87
C ILE A 1068 8.47 19.81 -25.67
N GLN A 1069 9.67 19.59 -25.12
CA GLN A 1069 10.72 18.80 -25.79
C GLN A 1069 10.26 17.36 -26.06
N LEU A 1070 9.56 16.75 -25.11
CA LEU A 1070 8.95 15.42 -25.28
C LEU A 1070 7.88 15.46 -26.37
N SER A 1071 7.00 16.47 -26.37
CA SER A 1071 6.00 16.67 -27.42
C SER A 1071 6.63 16.76 -28.81
N ASP A 1072 7.71 17.53 -28.96
CA ASP A 1072 8.43 17.69 -30.22
C ASP A 1072 9.09 16.39 -30.68
N ALA A 1073 9.68 15.63 -29.74
CA ALA A 1073 10.25 14.31 -30.01
C ALA A 1073 9.19 13.29 -30.45
N VAL A 1074 8.00 13.31 -29.81
CA VAL A 1074 6.86 12.46 -30.19
C VAL A 1074 6.34 12.80 -31.58
N ASN A 1075 6.27 14.10 -31.93
CA ASN A 1075 5.77 14.55 -33.21
C ASN A 1075 6.79 14.40 -34.36
N ALA A 1076 8.09 14.24 -34.06
CA ALA A 1076 9.17 14.06 -35.03
C ALA A 1076 9.54 12.59 -35.32
N GLY A 1077 9.03 11.62 -34.55
CA GLY A 1077 9.22 10.19 -34.82
C GLY A 1077 8.43 9.71 -36.05
N PRO A 1078 8.88 8.65 -36.76
CA PRO A 1078 8.11 8.10 -37.88
C PRO A 1078 6.73 7.63 -37.39
N GLN A 1079 5.67 8.14 -38.02
CA GLN A 1079 4.27 7.80 -37.74
C GLN A 1079 3.94 6.34 -38.03
#